data_AF-A0A0V1HIF1-F1
#
_entry.id   AF-A0A0V1HIF1-F1
#
_cell.length_a   1.000
_cell.length_b   1.000
_cell.length_c   1.000
_cell.angle_alpha   90.00
_cell.angle_beta   90.00
_cell.angle_gamma   90.00
#
_symmetry.space_group_name_H-M   'P 1'
#
loop_
_entity.id
_entity.type
_entity.pdbx_description
1 polymer ?
#
loop_
_entity_poly.entity_id
_entity_poly.type
_entity_poly.pdbx_seq_one_letter_code
_entity_poly.pdbx_strand_id
1 'polypeptide(L)'
;LQIKATVSMLNKAAVVVVIGSGGREHALIWKLSQSEHVGKIFALPGNFGIASLPKTQCIVEDHACVEYFCVKNKVDLVVVSPEASLADGVVDTLTILGIRCFGPTKAAAQIESSKAYGKLFMQRFDIPTAEFEIFTDSEKAKLHIKRCEYDAWVVKASGLTESGSGVYVSTSDDQACNAVDDLINKEVHAAAGKEIVVEKLLVGKELSALCFTDGYCVKMMPLVQNYKHLLDNNCGPNTGGMGACCPYLDISVQHIRFIEECILQKVVNILREEGNLFKGILYVDVMITEFGIRVLEFNCTFGDLEAQVCHENIIPLTQVLLPLLETDLLEILFRCADQTLSQCSICWKTGRFSCGILLAVNGYPLLSNVQTGYPIEGLEQCRKDVLVFYAGTKADSSGLPVTSDGRVLCLVGIGNTFPLARKKAYDAAQCINFKGIQYRSDIGNGFLTPNYGILSDPESETSFLDSECSVELSFADDLVKSLVHVCQPIVRPGSGVLDYSQLGEYGAAFDLRLSGYRDPILISGTDGVGTKLLIAAKAKQYDTIGVDLVAVCVNDILTRNAEPLFFLDCIAQTDLREEVLLALLQGIAKGCLEAGCSLIGGKTACMPGLYARGEFELAGFAVGAVERSQIALPAKERMENGDVIIGIASNGFHSNGYSLIKSVLDSQNIELNDPCPWNPKQTVGNEQATEEKLKSSPINLLLPTKIYVNTLLELLRSGRVKGAAHITGGGLVDNIPRILPSNLIAKIDMSTWPIPDEFLWLASAGSISASEMVNVFNCGIGMVLIVGRKDVPYVEAHLQSRSERFFKIGTVEKPKIDSTEKSELEHVDHNKVEIENLEVAFQQENRLVPTLLNANHMNRKRVAVLISGSGSNMLSLIHSSKKTASVYEIVLVISNVETASGLLKAEEEDIETSIVSHEGKSLEDFEEQIQNLLTSKQVEFVCLAGFNRTLSDWLVNNWLGKMISIHPSLLPMFRGPRPHKCALQAGVRISGCTVYFVEASNDTGGIILQDSVAVHPDDSEQSLRDRVKAVENVLYPKALEHVVRGDVVRHNDGKAHWTKLPTTDHK
;
A
#
# COMPACT_ATOMS: atom_id res chain seq x y z
N LEU A 1 -6.62 20.60 34.28
CA LEU A 1 -7.85 21.21 34.84
C LEU A 1 -9.01 21.21 33.84
N GLN A 2 -8.81 21.58 32.56
CA GLN A 2 -9.84 21.50 31.50
C GLN A 2 -10.34 20.06 31.21
N ILE A 3 -9.46 19.05 31.17
CA ILE A 3 -9.86 17.64 30.94
C ILE A 3 -10.81 17.11 32.04
N LYS A 4 -10.58 17.51 33.30
CA LYS A 4 -11.48 17.17 34.41
C LYS A 4 -12.85 17.86 34.29
N ALA A 5 -12.95 19.02 33.62
CA ALA A 5 -14.20 19.74 33.46
C ALA A 5 -15.08 19.16 32.34
N THR A 6 -14.50 18.74 31.20
CA THR A 6 -15.26 18.09 30.12
C THR A 6 -15.73 16.70 30.53
N VAL A 7 -14.87 15.91 31.21
CA VAL A 7 -15.23 14.58 31.73
C VAL A 7 -16.18 14.65 32.92
N SER A 8 -16.06 15.64 33.83
CA SER A 8 -17.03 15.76 34.94
C SER A 8 -18.39 16.35 34.52
N MET A 9 -18.52 16.94 33.32
CA MET A 9 -19.82 17.42 32.80
C MET A 9 -20.64 16.35 32.08
N LEU A 10 -20.02 15.30 31.52
CA LEU A 10 -20.76 14.15 30.96
C LEU A 10 -21.57 13.38 32.04
N ASN A 11 -21.34 13.67 33.33
CA ASN A 11 -22.18 13.18 34.43
C ASN A 11 -23.49 13.95 34.62
N LYS A 12 -23.73 15.06 33.88
CA LYS A 12 -24.97 15.84 33.92
C LYS A 12 -25.60 15.86 32.52
N ALA A 13 -26.90 15.59 32.46
CA ALA A 13 -27.63 15.55 31.19
C ALA A 13 -27.68 16.95 30.53
N ALA A 14 -27.14 17.06 29.32
CA ALA A 14 -27.00 18.31 28.58
C ALA A 14 -28.31 18.80 27.96
N VAL A 15 -28.48 20.11 27.88
CA VAL A 15 -29.56 20.78 27.15
C VAL A 15 -29.00 21.33 25.85
N VAL A 16 -29.49 20.83 24.72
CA VAL A 16 -29.00 21.18 23.38
C VAL A 16 -30.09 21.96 22.63
N VAL A 17 -29.70 23.00 21.89
CA VAL A 17 -30.55 23.66 20.89
C VAL A 17 -30.03 23.32 19.50
N VAL A 18 -30.93 22.94 18.60
CA VAL A 18 -30.64 22.82 17.16
C VAL A 18 -31.50 23.83 16.42
N ILE A 19 -30.86 24.75 15.70
CA ILE A 19 -31.53 25.75 14.86
C ILE A 19 -31.79 25.12 13.49
N GLY A 20 -32.96 25.34 12.91
CA GLY A 20 -33.38 24.82 11.61
C GLY A 20 -34.61 23.92 11.70
N SER A 21 -35.09 23.48 10.53
CA SER A 21 -36.43 22.88 10.40
C SER A 21 -36.54 21.74 9.40
N GLY A 22 -35.46 21.33 8.73
CA GLY A 22 -35.59 20.36 7.66
C GLY A 22 -34.94 19.01 7.97
N GLY A 23 -34.55 18.30 6.90
CA GLY A 23 -34.15 16.89 6.97
C GLY A 23 -32.83 16.69 7.70
N ARG A 24 -31.89 17.62 7.50
CA ARG A 24 -30.62 17.71 8.21
C ARG A 24 -30.81 17.79 9.71
N GLU A 25 -31.63 18.74 10.16
CA GLU A 25 -31.89 18.93 11.59
C GLU A 25 -32.60 17.72 12.16
N HIS A 26 -33.49 17.07 11.39
CA HIS A 26 -34.06 15.79 11.78
C HIS A 26 -32.97 14.74 12.01
N ALA A 27 -32.05 14.54 11.07
CA ALA A 27 -30.97 13.56 11.22
C ALA A 27 -30.03 13.87 12.40
N LEU A 28 -29.68 15.15 12.60
CA LEU A 28 -28.86 15.61 13.73
C LEU A 28 -29.56 15.34 15.07
N ILE A 29 -30.83 15.75 15.20
CA ILE A 29 -31.61 15.55 16.43
C ILE A 29 -31.86 14.06 16.67
N TRP A 30 -32.15 13.29 15.62
CA TRP A 30 -32.30 11.83 15.70
C TRP A 30 -31.03 11.20 16.28
N LYS A 31 -29.85 11.58 15.79
CA LYS A 31 -28.58 11.05 16.29
C LYS A 31 -28.26 11.54 17.70
N LEU A 32 -28.47 12.82 18.00
CA LEU A 32 -28.29 13.39 19.34
C LEU A 32 -29.22 12.76 20.38
N SER A 33 -30.45 12.43 20.00
CA SER A 33 -31.43 11.83 20.92
C SER A 33 -31.03 10.45 21.44
N GLN A 34 -30.14 9.75 20.71
CA GLN A 34 -29.58 8.44 21.09
C GLN A 34 -28.52 8.54 22.19
N SER A 35 -27.87 9.70 22.34
CA SER A 35 -26.86 9.90 23.38
C SER A 35 -27.48 9.86 24.77
N GLU A 36 -26.90 9.08 25.69
CA GLU A 36 -27.33 9.04 27.09
C GLU A 36 -27.04 10.36 27.82
N HIS A 37 -26.05 11.11 27.34
CA HIS A 37 -25.62 12.38 27.92
C HIS A 37 -26.49 13.57 27.50
N VAL A 38 -27.36 13.40 26.50
CA VAL A 38 -28.38 14.40 26.17
C VAL A 38 -29.59 14.23 27.09
N GLY A 39 -29.94 15.29 27.80
CA GLY A 39 -31.15 15.36 28.63
C GLY A 39 -32.35 15.91 27.88
N LYS A 40 -32.16 17.01 27.14
CA LYS A 40 -33.24 17.68 26.39
C LYS A 40 -32.70 18.35 25.12
N ILE A 41 -33.46 18.27 24.04
CA ILE A 41 -33.18 18.93 22.76
C ILE A 41 -34.31 19.90 22.44
N PHE A 42 -33.98 21.14 22.12
CA PHE A 42 -34.92 22.11 21.58
C PHE A 42 -34.65 22.32 20.10
N ALA A 43 -35.68 22.18 19.26
CA ALA A 43 -35.60 22.44 17.82
C ALA A 43 -36.29 23.76 17.50
N LEU A 44 -35.59 24.68 16.83
CA LEU A 44 -36.08 26.03 16.52
C LEU A 44 -36.12 26.25 15.00
N PRO A 45 -37.30 26.16 14.34
CA PRO A 45 -38.59 25.69 14.87
C PRO A 45 -38.78 24.17 14.83
N GLY A 46 -37.92 23.42 14.12
CA GLY A 46 -38.14 22.00 13.83
C GLY A 46 -39.27 21.74 12.82
N ASN A 47 -39.66 20.48 12.66
CA ASN A 47 -40.75 20.03 11.80
C ASN A 47 -41.59 18.92 12.44
N PHE A 48 -42.57 18.41 11.68
CA PHE A 48 -43.46 17.34 12.13
C PHE A 48 -42.70 16.12 12.66
N GLY A 49 -41.71 15.63 11.90
CA GLY A 49 -40.96 14.45 12.27
C GLY A 49 -40.08 14.68 13.51
N ILE A 50 -39.44 15.84 13.60
CA ILE A 50 -38.59 16.23 14.75
C ILE A 50 -39.40 16.25 16.05
N ALA A 51 -40.65 16.72 16.01
CA ALA A 51 -41.52 16.77 17.18
C ALA A 51 -41.82 15.38 17.79
N SER A 52 -41.66 14.31 17.01
CA SER A 52 -41.87 12.92 17.46
C SER A 52 -40.63 12.26 18.06
N LEU A 53 -39.45 12.87 17.94
CA LEU A 53 -38.20 12.28 18.42
C LEU A 53 -38.09 12.32 19.96
N PRO A 54 -37.45 11.32 20.57
CA PRO A 54 -37.28 11.30 22.01
C PRO A 54 -36.42 12.47 22.48
N LYS A 55 -36.69 12.97 23.69
CA LYS A 55 -35.99 14.10 24.34
C LYS A 55 -36.17 15.45 23.64
N THR A 56 -36.99 15.54 22.59
CA THR A 56 -37.10 16.73 21.73
C THR A 56 -38.34 17.56 22.02
N GLN A 57 -38.21 18.89 21.90
CA GLN A 57 -39.30 19.84 21.92
C GLN A 57 -39.12 20.88 20.81
N CYS A 58 -40.05 20.93 19.86
CA CYS A 58 -40.10 21.98 18.84
C CYS A 58 -40.65 23.28 19.42
N ILE A 59 -40.03 24.41 19.09
CA ILE A 59 -40.40 25.75 19.57
C ILE A 59 -40.72 26.63 18.37
N VAL A 60 -42.00 26.92 18.18
CA VAL A 60 -42.53 27.65 16.99
C VAL A 60 -42.82 29.13 17.29
N GLU A 61 -42.68 29.56 18.56
CA GLU A 61 -42.93 30.96 18.93
C GLU A 61 -41.92 31.91 18.30
N ASP A 62 -42.42 33.06 17.83
CA ASP A 62 -41.66 34.19 17.30
C ASP A 62 -40.88 34.88 18.43
N HIS A 63 -39.87 34.19 18.96
CA HIS A 63 -38.89 34.80 19.83
C HIS A 63 -37.82 35.41 18.94
N ALA A 64 -37.95 36.71 18.71
CA ALA A 64 -36.98 37.58 18.05
C ALA A 64 -35.59 37.64 18.72
N CYS A 65 -35.19 36.63 19.51
CA CYS A 65 -33.90 36.56 20.19
C CYS A 65 -33.59 35.11 20.63
N VAL A 66 -32.95 34.31 19.76
CA VAL A 66 -32.44 32.95 20.08
C VAL A 66 -31.54 33.00 21.31
N GLU A 67 -30.83 34.10 21.49
CA GLU A 67 -29.99 34.40 22.63
C GLU A 67 -30.76 34.36 23.96
N TYR A 68 -31.89 35.07 24.02
CA TYR A 68 -32.73 35.11 25.21
C TYR A 68 -33.26 33.71 25.55
N PHE A 69 -33.68 32.96 24.53
CA PHE A 69 -34.12 31.58 24.72
C PHE A 69 -33.01 30.70 25.31
N CYS A 70 -31.80 30.79 24.78
CA CYS A 70 -30.68 29.98 25.24
C CYS A 70 -30.27 30.31 26.68
N VAL A 71 -30.22 31.59 27.04
CA VAL A 71 -29.93 32.06 28.41
C VAL A 71 -31.03 31.59 29.38
N LYS A 72 -32.30 31.80 29.03
CA LYS A 72 -33.46 31.42 29.87
C LYS A 72 -33.50 29.93 30.17
N ASN A 73 -33.19 29.09 29.18
CA ASN A 73 -33.26 27.63 29.30
C ASN A 73 -31.94 26.99 29.73
N LYS A 74 -30.89 27.77 30.02
CA LYS A 74 -29.55 27.28 30.43
C LYS A 74 -28.99 26.24 29.46
N VAL A 75 -28.97 26.59 28.18
CA VAL A 75 -28.51 25.72 27.09
C VAL A 75 -27.00 25.50 27.21
N ASP A 76 -26.57 24.24 27.11
CA ASP A 76 -25.16 23.85 27.21
C ASP A 76 -24.44 23.89 25.85
N LEU A 77 -25.17 23.70 24.75
CA LEU A 77 -24.67 23.69 23.38
C LEU A 77 -25.77 24.14 22.39
N VAL A 78 -25.42 25.01 21.46
CA VAL A 78 -26.26 25.39 20.31
C VAL A 78 -25.61 24.88 19.02
N VAL A 79 -26.35 24.10 18.24
CA VAL A 79 -25.97 23.64 16.90
C VAL A 79 -26.62 24.56 15.88
N VAL A 80 -25.80 25.38 15.21
CA VAL A 80 -26.26 26.32 14.18
C VAL A 80 -26.15 25.62 12.83
N SER A 81 -27.27 25.09 12.38
CA SER A 81 -27.37 24.33 11.13
C SER A 81 -27.64 25.19 9.89
N PRO A 82 -28.49 26.25 9.93
CA PRO A 82 -28.78 27.06 8.77
C PRO A 82 -27.62 27.97 8.41
N GLU A 83 -27.28 27.99 7.12
CA GLU A 83 -26.24 28.86 6.59
C GLU A 83 -26.57 30.35 6.84
N ALA A 84 -27.82 30.76 6.59
CA ALA A 84 -28.27 32.13 6.82
C ALA A 84 -28.01 32.57 8.27
N SER A 85 -28.20 31.67 9.24
CA SER A 85 -27.92 31.96 10.66
C SER A 85 -26.41 32.12 10.94
N LEU A 86 -25.55 31.40 10.22
CA LEU A 86 -24.09 31.57 10.30
C LEU A 86 -23.68 32.92 9.69
N ALA A 87 -24.22 33.27 8.52
CA ALA A 87 -23.97 34.54 7.84
C ALA A 87 -24.51 35.76 8.61
N ASP A 88 -25.59 35.60 9.37
CA ASP A 88 -26.13 36.63 10.26
C ASP A 88 -25.32 36.82 11.55
N GLY A 89 -24.40 35.89 11.87
CA GLY A 89 -23.54 35.98 13.05
C GLY A 89 -24.21 35.54 14.35
N VAL A 90 -25.14 34.57 14.27
CA VAL A 90 -25.77 33.96 15.46
C VAL A 90 -24.70 33.33 16.37
N VAL A 91 -23.69 32.68 15.79
CA VAL A 91 -22.57 32.09 16.53
C VAL A 91 -21.77 33.16 17.27
N ASP A 92 -21.47 34.29 16.63
CA ASP A 92 -20.73 35.40 17.24
C ASP A 92 -21.49 35.93 18.47
N THR A 93 -22.80 36.15 18.32
CA THR A 93 -23.65 36.72 19.36
C THR A 93 -23.79 35.77 20.56
N LEU A 94 -24.01 34.48 20.32
CA LEU A 94 -24.11 33.47 21.38
C LEU A 94 -22.76 33.23 22.09
N THR A 95 -21.65 33.30 21.36
CA THR A 95 -20.31 33.16 21.93
C THR A 95 -19.99 34.31 22.90
N ILE A 96 -20.40 35.54 22.59
CA ILE A 96 -20.28 36.71 23.49
C ILE A 96 -21.03 36.47 24.81
N LEU A 97 -22.15 35.75 24.76
CA LEU A 97 -22.95 35.38 25.94
C LEU A 97 -22.39 34.17 26.70
N GLY A 98 -21.26 33.62 26.27
CA GLY A 98 -20.61 32.46 26.89
C GLY A 98 -21.33 31.13 26.63
N ILE A 99 -22.19 31.08 25.60
CA ILE A 99 -22.90 29.86 25.19
C ILE A 99 -22.03 29.14 24.15
N ARG A 100 -21.86 27.83 24.29
CA ARG A 100 -21.12 27.04 23.29
C ARG A 100 -21.92 26.93 22.02
N CYS A 101 -21.24 27.14 20.89
CA CYS A 101 -21.82 26.98 19.57
C CYS A 101 -21.02 25.97 18.74
N PHE A 102 -21.74 25.17 17.96
CA PHE A 102 -21.20 24.37 16.88
C PHE A 102 -21.64 25.02 15.56
N GLY A 103 -20.66 25.54 14.81
CA GLY A 103 -20.85 26.36 13.62
C GLY A 103 -19.82 27.49 13.60
N PRO A 104 -19.34 27.93 12.41
CA PRO A 104 -18.32 28.97 12.34
C PRO A 104 -18.88 30.36 12.64
N THR A 105 -17.99 31.31 12.94
CA THR A 105 -18.33 32.72 13.04
C THR A 105 -18.72 33.28 11.67
N LYS A 106 -19.40 34.42 11.65
CA LYS A 106 -19.75 35.14 10.41
C LYS A 106 -18.56 35.37 9.48
N ALA A 107 -17.40 35.72 10.04
CA ALA A 107 -16.19 35.95 9.27
C ALA A 107 -15.64 34.67 8.62
N ALA A 108 -15.67 33.54 9.35
CA ALA A 108 -15.25 32.25 8.82
C ALA A 108 -16.28 31.65 7.82
N ALA A 109 -17.57 31.90 8.05
CA ALA A 109 -18.66 31.47 7.16
C ALA A 109 -18.66 32.19 5.79
N GLN A 110 -17.90 33.28 5.64
CA GLN A 110 -17.77 34.01 4.39
C GLN A 110 -17.26 33.16 3.22
N ILE A 111 -16.52 32.08 3.53
CA ILE A 111 -16.02 31.12 2.52
C ILE A 111 -17.14 30.40 1.77
N GLU A 112 -18.32 30.27 2.37
CA GLU A 112 -19.55 29.74 1.76
C GLU A 112 -20.48 30.89 1.32
N SER A 113 -20.73 31.85 2.21
CA SER A 113 -21.75 32.88 1.99
C SER A 113 -21.42 33.87 0.86
N SER A 114 -20.16 33.86 0.37
CA SER A 114 -19.74 34.55 -0.85
C SER A 114 -18.89 33.63 -1.71
N LYS A 115 -19.47 33.14 -2.82
CA LYS A 115 -18.76 32.30 -3.80
C LYS A 115 -17.57 33.02 -4.42
N ALA A 116 -17.67 34.33 -4.65
CA ALA A 116 -16.54 35.14 -5.12
C ALA A 116 -15.39 35.16 -4.10
N TYR A 117 -15.70 35.35 -2.80
CA TYR A 117 -14.69 35.27 -1.74
C TYR A 117 -14.07 33.87 -1.68
N GLY A 118 -14.87 32.79 -1.70
CA GLY A 118 -14.38 31.42 -1.71
C GLY A 118 -13.44 31.13 -2.89
N LYS A 119 -13.75 31.64 -4.08
CA LYS A 119 -12.91 31.53 -5.29
C LYS A 119 -11.61 32.31 -5.19
N LEU A 120 -11.67 33.56 -4.75
CA LEU A 120 -10.47 34.38 -4.52
C LEU A 120 -9.60 33.77 -3.41
N PHE A 121 -10.21 33.19 -2.37
CA PHE A 121 -9.50 32.46 -1.33
C PHE A 121 -8.73 31.28 -1.91
N MET A 122 -9.37 30.47 -2.75
CA MET A 122 -8.70 29.34 -3.42
C MET A 122 -7.55 29.81 -4.31
N GLN A 123 -7.76 30.86 -5.10
CA GLN A 123 -6.73 31.43 -5.97
C GLN A 123 -5.54 31.98 -5.17
N ARG A 124 -5.81 32.72 -4.09
CA ARG A 124 -4.78 33.36 -3.26
C ARG A 124 -3.88 32.35 -2.55
N PHE A 125 -4.44 31.20 -2.18
CA PHE A 125 -3.74 30.18 -1.38
C PHE A 125 -3.43 28.89 -2.14
N ASP A 126 -3.53 28.92 -3.47
CA ASP A 126 -3.23 27.78 -4.34
C ASP A 126 -3.99 26.51 -3.92
N ILE A 127 -5.31 26.64 -3.79
CA ILE A 127 -6.24 25.52 -3.65
C ILE A 127 -6.81 25.26 -5.05
N PRO A 128 -6.71 24.02 -5.56
CA PRO A 128 -7.06 23.74 -6.94
C PRO A 128 -8.56 23.96 -7.17
N THR A 129 -8.92 24.81 -8.14
CA THR A 129 -10.32 25.08 -8.51
C THR A 129 -10.45 25.34 -10.02
N ALA A 130 -11.67 25.50 -10.53
CA ALA A 130 -11.94 25.88 -11.92
C ALA A 130 -11.40 27.29 -12.22
N GLU A 131 -10.89 27.52 -13.44
CA GLU A 131 -10.59 28.86 -13.95
C GLU A 131 -11.86 29.72 -13.89
N PHE A 132 -11.76 30.92 -13.30
CA PHE A 132 -12.90 31.78 -13.05
C PHE A 132 -12.54 33.26 -13.19
N GLU A 133 -13.55 34.09 -13.42
CA GLU A 133 -13.48 35.55 -13.29
C GLU A 133 -14.77 36.08 -12.65
N ILE A 134 -14.67 37.20 -11.93
CA ILE A 134 -15.77 37.80 -11.15
C ILE A 134 -16.24 39.07 -11.84
N PHE A 135 -17.56 39.25 -11.93
CA PHE A 135 -18.17 40.39 -12.61
C PHE A 135 -19.30 41.01 -11.80
N THR A 136 -19.41 42.33 -11.86
CA THR A 136 -20.57 43.12 -11.39
C THR A 136 -21.31 43.80 -12.55
N ASP A 137 -20.82 43.62 -13.78
CA ASP A 137 -21.31 44.28 -15.00
C ASP A 137 -21.61 43.20 -16.05
N SER A 138 -22.86 43.15 -16.50
CA SER A 138 -23.35 42.12 -17.43
C SER A 138 -22.64 42.17 -18.78
N GLU A 139 -22.33 43.35 -19.30
CA GLU A 139 -21.71 43.50 -20.61
C GLU A 139 -20.25 43.04 -20.59
N LYS A 140 -19.52 43.33 -19.50
CA LYS A 140 -18.17 42.81 -19.31
C LYS A 140 -18.13 41.29 -19.17
N ALA A 141 -19.07 40.71 -18.42
CA ALA A 141 -19.18 39.26 -18.26
C ALA A 141 -19.46 38.57 -19.60
N LYS A 142 -20.40 39.10 -20.41
CA LYS A 142 -20.68 38.58 -21.75
C LYS A 142 -19.50 38.72 -22.71
N LEU A 143 -18.76 39.83 -22.62
CA LEU A 143 -17.55 40.03 -23.43
C LEU A 143 -16.46 39.01 -23.06
N HIS A 144 -16.28 38.72 -21.76
CA HIS A 144 -15.37 37.68 -21.30
C HIS A 144 -15.76 36.32 -21.85
N ILE A 145 -17.03 35.93 -21.71
CA ILE A 145 -17.57 34.66 -22.24
C ILE A 145 -17.25 34.51 -23.73
N LYS A 146 -17.54 35.54 -24.53
CA LYS A 146 -17.29 35.51 -25.99
C LYS A 146 -15.81 35.55 -26.38
N ARG A 147 -14.93 36.01 -25.49
CA ARG A 147 -13.49 36.12 -25.74
C ARG A 147 -12.75 34.83 -25.41
N CYS A 148 -13.19 34.13 -24.38
CA CYS A 148 -12.61 32.87 -23.96
C CYS A 148 -13.13 31.74 -24.86
N GLU A 149 -12.23 30.95 -25.45
CA GLU A 149 -12.57 29.83 -26.31
C GLU A 149 -12.90 28.56 -25.49
N TYR A 150 -13.87 28.64 -24.57
CA TYR A 150 -14.35 27.48 -23.81
C TYR A 150 -15.65 26.93 -24.40
N ASP A 151 -15.81 25.59 -24.40
CA ASP A 151 -17.00 24.93 -24.95
C ASP A 151 -18.23 25.01 -24.04
N ALA A 152 -18.03 25.21 -22.73
CA ALA A 152 -19.09 25.23 -21.73
C ALA A 152 -18.72 26.02 -20.47
N TRP A 153 -19.74 26.57 -19.82
CA TRP A 153 -19.63 27.59 -18.79
C TRP A 153 -20.46 27.26 -17.56
N VAL A 154 -20.03 27.74 -16.40
CA VAL A 154 -20.87 27.80 -15.20
C VAL A 154 -20.94 29.25 -14.73
N VAL A 155 -22.16 29.76 -14.53
CA VAL A 155 -22.41 31.12 -14.05
C VAL A 155 -23.08 31.03 -12.69
N LYS A 156 -22.44 31.60 -11.66
CA LYS A 156 -22.89 31.52 -10.27
C LYS A 156 -23.12 32.90 -9.66
N ALA A 157 -24.18 33.07 -8.88
CA ALA A 157 -24.34 34.23 -8.01
C ALA A 157 -23.29 34.18 -6.88
N SER A 158 -22.68 35.32 -6.55
CA SER A 158 -21.71 35.42 -5.45
C SER A 158 -22.38 35.22 -4.10
N GLY A 159 -23.48 35.93 -3.83
CA GLY A 159 -24.21 35.81 -2.57
C GLY A 159 -25.19 34.64 -2.52
N LEU A 160 -25.76 34.42 -1.34
CA LEU A 160 -26.89 33.52 -1.14
C LEU A 160 -28.12 34.11 -1.81
N THR A 161 -28.63 33.43 -2.84
CA THR A 161 -29.84 33.88 -3.54
C THR A 161 -31.08 33.72 -2.62
N GLU A 162 -32.33 33.86 -3.08
CA GLU A 162 -33.53 33.45 -2.28
C GLU A 162 -34.34 32.29 -2.92
N SER A 163 -34.04 31.94 -4.18
CA SER A 163 -34.87 31.13 -5.07
C SER A 163 -34.31 29.75 -5.52
N GLY A 164 -33.15 29.31 -5.05
CA GLY A 164 -32.56 28.00 -5.44
C GLY A 164 -31.92 27.92 -6.81
N SER A 165 -31.90 29.02 -7.57
CA SER A 165 -31.37 29.08 -8.95
C SER A 165 -30.22 30.09 -9.05
N GLY A 166 -29.16 29.90 -8.27
CA GLY A 166 -27.97 30.73 -8.27
C GLY A 166 -26.86 30.27 -9.22
N VAL A 167 -26.90 29.03 -9.72
CA VAL A 167 -25.84 28.34 -10.48
C VAL A 167 -26.45 27.80 -11.77
N TYR A 168 -25.94 28.27 -12.89
CA TYR A 168 -26.36 27.89 -14.24
C TYR A 168 -25.21 27.17 -14.94
N VAL A 169 -25.41 25.90 -15.26
CA VAL A 169 -24.50 25.13 -16.12
C VAL A 169 -24.97 25.30 -17.56
N SER A 170 -24.14 25.94 -18.38
CA SER A 170 -24.46 26.34 -19.74
C SER A 170 -23.57 25.60 -20.75
N THR A 171 -24.17 25.02 -21.79
CA THR A 171 -23.43 24.30 -22.84
C THR A 171 -23.16 25.15 -24.08
N SER A 172 -23.42 26.45 -24.00
CA SER A 172 -23.10 27.43 -25.05
C SER A 172 -22.92 28.83 -24.48
N ASP A 173 -22.19 29.67 -25.21
CA ASP A 173 -22.00 31.09 -24.87
C ASP A 173 -23.32 31.85 -24.76
N ASP A 174 -24.29 31.56 -25.64
CA ASP A 174 -25.60 32.21 -25.62
C ASP A 174 -26.38 31.85 -24.34
N GLN A 175 -26.33 30.59 -23.91
CA GLN A 175 -26.96 30.17 -22.65
C GLN A 175 -26.27 30.82 -21.45
N ALA A 176 -24.94 30.91 -21.47
CA ALA A 176 -24.17 31.56 -20.41
C ALA A 176 -24.47 33.07 -20.34
N CYS A 177 -24.56 33.75 -21.49
CA CYS A 177 -24.95 35.17 -21.57
C CYS A 177 -26.36 35.41 -21.02
N ASN A 178 -27.31 34.52 -21.31
CA ASN A 178 -28.66 34.60 -20.75
C ASN A 178 -28.66 34.37 -19.22
N ALA A 179 -27.85 33.44 -18.72
CA ALA A 179 -27.69 33.23 -17.28
C ALA A 179 -27.10 34.45 -16.56
N VAL A 180 -26.14 35.14 -17.19
CA VAL A 180 -25.61 36.43 -16.69
C VAL A 180 -26.72 37.48 -16.58
N ASP A 181 -27.54 37.63 -17.62
CA ASP A 181 -28.66 38.58 -17.59
C ASP A 181 -29.69 38.21 -16.53
N ASP A 182 -29.99 36.92 -16.39
CA ASP A 182 -30.91 36.43 -15.39
C ASP A 182 -30.45 36.72 -13.96
N LEU A 183 -29.15 36.56 -13.68
CA LEU A 183 -28.60 36.80 -12.34
C LEU A 183 -28.42 38.28 -12.01
N ILE A 184 -27.95 39.11 -12.96
CA ILE A 184 -27.64 40.52 -12.70
C ILE A 184 -28.88 41.42 -12.86
N ASN A 185 -29.73 41.17 -13.85
CA ASN A 185 -30.75 42.14 -14.27
C ASN A 185 -32.16 41.87 -13.74
N LYS A 186 -32.46 40.66 -13.22
CA LYS A 186 -33.77 40.35 -12.63
C LYS A 186 -33.82 40.75 -11.15
N GLU A 187 -34.89 41.46 -10.76
CA GLU A 187 -35.12 41.90 -9.38
C GLU A 187 -35.17 40.75 -8.36
N VAL A 188 -35.51 39.53 -8.80
CA VAL A 188 -35.58 38.32 -7.96
C VAL A 188 -34.23 37.95 -7.32
N HIS A 189 -33.11 38.45 -7.88
CA HIS A 189 -31.76 38.20 -7.37
C HIS A 189 -31.07 39.46 -6.81
N ALA A 190 -31.81 40.55 -6.60
CA ALA A 190 -31.28 41.91 -6.48
C ALA A 190 -30.18 42.16 -5.42
N ALA A 191 -30.09 41.37 -4.34
CA ALA A 191 -29.01 41.48 -3.36
C ALA A 191 -27.83 40.53 -3.65
N ALA A 192 -28.13 39.29 -4.08
CA ALA A 192 -27.17 38.19 -4.24
C ALA A 192 -26.50 38.13 -5.62
N GLY A 193 -27.16 38.64 -6.66
CA GLY A 193 -26.71 38.67 -8.06
C GLY A 193 -25.96 39.95 -8.46
N LYS A 194 -25.68 40.86 -7.51
CA LYS A 194 -24.86 42.07 -7.75
C LYS A 194 -23.44 41.77 -8.20
N GLU A 195 -22.96 40.58 -7.85
CA GLU A 195 -21.67 40.04 -8.21
C GLU A 195 -21.88 38.57 -8.60
N ILE A 196 -21.27 38.17 -9.71
CA ILE A 196 -21.34 36.80 -10.23
C ILE A 196 -19.94 36.25 -10.45
N VAL A 197 -19.82 34.92 -10.37
CA VAL A 197 -18.63 34.16 -10.75
C VAL A 197 -18.94 33.47 -12.07
N VAL A 198 -18.13 33.71 -13.08
CA VAL A 198 -18.16 32.97 -14.35
C VAL A 198 -16.95 32.05 -14.36
N GLU A 199 -17.16 30.74 -14.52
CA GLU A 199 -16.09 29.74 -14.47
C GLU A 199 -16.19 28.73 -15.62
N LYS A 200 -15.04 28.13 -15.94
CA LYS A 200 -14.95 27.01 -16.88
C LYS A 200 -15.68 25.79 -16.31
N LEU A 201 -16.49 25.12 -17.14
CA LEU A 201 -17.12 23.86 -16.75
C LEU A 201 -16.06 22.77 -16.51
N LEU A 202 -16.08 22.17 -15.33
CA LEU A 202 -15.29 20.98 -15.02
C LEU A 202 -16.08 19.72 -15.33
N VAL A 203 -15.42 18.74 -15.96
CA VAL A 203 -16.00 17.44 -16.27
C VAL A 203 -15.29 16.38 -15.46
N GLY A 204 -16.05 15.55 -14.75
CA GLY A 204 -15.50 14.55 -13.86
C GLY A 204 -16.55 13.92 -12.95
N LYS A 205 -16.06 13.21 -11.94
CA LYS A 205 -16.90 12.64 -10.88
C LYS A 205 -16.98 13.63 -9.72
N GLU A 206 -18.19 14.09 -9.41
CA GLU A 206 -18.45 14.95 -8.25
C GLU A 206 -18.58 14.11 -6.97
N LEU A 207 -17.83 14.47 -5.94
CA LEU A 207 -17.88 13.90 -4.60
C LEU A 207 -17.91 15.01 -3.56
N SER A 208 -18.48 14.70 -2.41
CA SER A 208 -18.54 15.61 -1.27
C SER A 208 -17.68 15.09 -0.13
N ALA A 209 -16.77 15.94 0.33
CA ALA A 209 -15.86 15.68 1.43
C ALA A 209 -16.20 16.60 2.61
N LEU A 210 -16.46 16.02 3.77
CA LEU A 210 -16.86 16.73 4.97
C LEU A 210 -15.87 16.43 6.08
N CYS A 211 -15.68 17.37 6.99
CA CYS A 211 -14.93 17.11 8.21
C CYS A 211 -15.50 17.84 9.41
N PHE A 212 -15.34 17.21 10.57
CA PHE A 212 -15.42 17.92 11.84
C PHE A 212 -14.13 18.71 12.02
N THR A 213 -14.25 19.96 12.47
CA THR A 213 -13.10 20.75 12.88
C THR A 213 -13.39 21.60 14.10
N ASP A 214 -12.36 21.80 14.90
CA ASP A 214 -12.34 22.68 16.06
C ASP A 214 -11.51 23.96 15.83
N GLY A 215 -11.10 24.19 14.58
CA GLY A 215 -10.23 25.28 14.15
C GLY A 215 -8.75 24.96 14.18
N TYR A 216 -8.37 23.78 14.67
CA TYR A 216 -6.98 23.30 14.68
C TYR A 216 -6.85 21.93 14.02
N CYS A 217 -7.70 20.99 14.42
CA CYS A 217 -7.72 19.62 13.95
C CYS A 217 -8.87 19.43 12.95
N VAL A 218 -8.61 18.67 11.89
CA VAL A 218 -9.60 18.16 10.96
C VAL A 218 -9.79 16.66 11.20
N LYS A 219 -11.05 16.21 11.23
CA LYS A 219 -11.42 14.78 11.21
C LYS A 219 -12.36 14.54 10.04
N MET A 220 -11.83 14.03 8.93
CA MET A 220 -12.60 13.80 7.71
C MET A 220 -13.64 12.68 7.90
N MET A 221 -14.81 12.87 7.32
CA MET A 221 -15.90 11.89 7.26
C MET A 221 -15.76 11.02 6.01
N PRO A 222 -16.44 9.85 5.94
CA PRO A 222 -16.49 9.08 4.70
C PRO A 222 -16.99 9.92 3.52
N LEU A 223 -16.39 9.71 2.34
CA LEU A 223 -16.78 10.43 1.13
C LEU A 223 -18.19 10.04 0.70
N VAL A 224 -18.94 11.01 0.19
CA VAL A 224 -20.32 10.82 -0.22
C VAL A 224 -20.47 11.21 -1.69
N GLN A 225 -21.20 10.39 -2.46
CA GLN A 225 -21.59 10.74 -3.81
C GLN A 225 -22.99 11.36 -3.81
N ASN A 226 -23.10 12.50 -4.49
CA ASN A 226 -24.29 13.33 -4.50
C ASN A 226 -24.95 13.43 -5.89
N TYR A 227 -26.26 13.67 -5.88
CA TYR A 227 -27.09 13.73 -7.08
C TYR A 227 -27.89 15.04 -7.12
N LYS A 228 -27.28 16.13 -7.64
CA LYS A 228 -27.84 17.49 -7.60
C LYS A 228 -29.00 17.74 -8.58
N HIS A 229 -28.94 17.17 -9.77
CA HIS A 229 -29.96 17.37 -10.81
C HIS A 229 -31.32 16.75 -10.46
N LEU A 230 -32.39 17.43 -10.89
CA LEU A 230 -33.78 17.04 -10.61
C LEU A 230 -34.17 15.68 -11.21
N LEU A 231 -33.75 15.41 -12.46
CA LEU A 231 -34.17 14.26 -13.24
C LEU A 231 -33.05 13.21 -13.36
N ASP A 232 -33.45 11.99 -13.71
CA ASP A 232 -32.54 10.88 -13.97
C ASP A 232 -31.48 11.22 -15.04
N ASN A 233 -30.34 10.55 -14.97
CA ASN A 233 -29.18 10.75 -15.84
C ASN A 233 -28.58 12.16 -15.76
N ASN A 234 -28.71 12.81 -14.60
CA ASN A 234 -28.22 14.17 -14.35
C ASN A 234 -28.83 15.21 -15.31
N CYS A 235 -30.14 15.07 -15.57
CA CYS A 235 -30.89 15.99 -16.42
C CYS A 235 -31.73 16.98 -15.61
N GLY A 236 -32.16 18.06 -16.28
CA GLY A 236 -32.99 19.09 -15.66
C GLY A 236 -32.20 20.06 -14.78
N PRO A 237 -32.88 21.01 -14.12
CA PRO A 237 -32.22 22.04 -13.34
C PRO A 237 -31.45 21.45 -12.16
N ASN A 238 -30.39 22.14 -11.75
CA ASN A 238 -29.76 21.89 -10.47
C ASN A 238 -30.78 22.10 -9.35
N THR A 239 -30.64 21.30 -8.31
CA THR A 239 -31.47 21.34 -7.12
C THR A 239 -30.57 21.30 -5.89
N GLY A 240 -31.14 21.43 -4.70
CA GLY A 240 -30.41 21.16 -3.46
C GLY A 240 -29.80 19.76 -3.42
N GLY A 241 -30.40 18.75 -4.08
CA GLY A 241 -29.94 17.36 -4.08
C GLY A 241 -31.11 16.38 -4.01
N MET A 242 -31.20 15.46 -4.97
CA MET A 242 -32.29 14.47 -5.07
C MET A 242 -31.96 13.12 -4.40
N GLY A 243 -30.73 12.95 -3.92
CA GLY A 243 -30.28 11.75 -3.23
C GLY A 243 -28.78 11.76 -2.98
N ALA A 244 -28.33 10.82 -2.14
CA ALA A 244 -26.93 10.66 -1.76
C ALA A 244 -26.60 9.19 -1.44
N CYS A 245 -25.33 8.82 -1.57
CA CYS A 245 -24.85 7.46 -1.31
C CYS A 245 -23.49 7.49 -0.59
N CYS A 246 -23.35 6.67 0.46
CA CYS A 246 -22.16 6.64 1.33
C CYS A 246 -21.87 5.21 1.82
N PRO A 247 -20.60 4.81 2.03
CA PRO A 247 -19.37 5.51 1.65
C PRO A 247 -19.00 5.30 0.17
N TYR A 248 -18.47 6.33 -0.49
CA TYR A 248 -17.89 6.20 -1.82
C TYR A 248 -16.47 5.62 -1.73
N LEU A 249 -16.25 4.47 -2.36
CA LEU A 249 -15.02 3.68 -2.22
C LEU A 249 -14.14 3.65 -3.48
N ASP A 250 -14.65 4.06 -4.64
CA ASP A 250 -13.93 4.01 -5.91
C ASP A 250 -13.02 5.24 -6.10
N ILE A 251 -12.05 5.39 -5.20
CA ILE A 251 -11.08 6.49 -5.15
C ILE A 251 -9.78 6.03 -4.48
N SER A 252 -8.63 6.51 -4.96
CA SER A 252 -7.33 6.10 -4.41
C SER A 252 -7.06 6.71 -3.03
N VAL A 253 -6.26 6.01 -2.21
CA VAL A 253 -5.83 6.50 -0.89
C VAL A 253 -5.04 7.82 -0.99
N GLN A 254 -4.28 8.02 -2.07
CA GLN A 254 -3.55 9.27 -2.32
C GLN A 254 -4.50 10.45 -2.54
N HIS A 255 -5.60 10.24 -3.28
CA HIS A 255 -6.64 11.24 -3.49
C HIS A 255 -7.37 11.60 -2.18
N ILE A 256 -7.67 10.59 -1.35
CA ILE A 256 -8.27 10.79 -0.01
C ILE A 256 -7.35 11.67 0.86
N ARG A 257 -6.05 11.34 0.95
CA ARG A 257 -5.07 12.14 1.70
C ARG A 257 -4.93 13.55 1.15
N PHE A 258 -4.94 13.71 -0.17
CA PHE A 258 -4.89 15.03 -0.79
C PHE A 258 -6.08 15.91 -0.39
N ILE A 259 -7.30 15.35 -0.36
CA ILE A 259 -8.49 16.07 0.11
C ILE A 259 -8.34 16.46 1.59
N GLU A 260 -7.91 15.54 2.43
CA GLU A 260 -7.78 15.78 3.87
C GLU A 260 -6.69 16.82 4.18
N GLU A 261 -5.48 16.63 3.69
CA GLU A 261 -4.31 17.43 4.07
C GLU A 261 -4.17 18.70 3.23
N CYS A 262 -4.32 18.60 1.91
CA CYS A 262 -4.05 19.71 0.98
C CYS A 262 -5.26 20.60 0.72
N ILE A 263 -6.47 20.17 1.09
CA ILE A 263 -7.70 20.98 0.97
C ILE A 263 -8.26 21.29 2.36
N LEU A 264 -8.80 20.30 3.08
CA LEU A 264 -9.53 20.54 4.33
C LEU A 264 -8.65 21.14 5.43
N GLN A 265 -7.55 20.47 5.78
CA GLN A 265 -6.63 20.95 6.83
C GLN A 265 -5.93 22.25 6.43
N LYS A 266 -5.60 22.41 5.14
CA LYS A 266 -5.01 23.65 4.59
C LYS A 266 -5.95 24.84 4.77
N VAL A 267 -7.23 24.71 4.41
CA VAL A 267 -8.25 25.77 4.56
C VAL A 267 -8.41 26.17 6.02
N VAL A 268 -8.54 25.20 6.93
CA VAL A 268 -8.68 25.47 8.38
C VAL A 268 -7.45 26.21 8.93
N ASN A 269 -6.24 25.81 8.52
CA ASN A 269 -5.01 26.46 8.94
C ASN A 269 -4.95 27.92 8.46
N ILE A 270 -5.28 28.18 7.20
CA ILE A 270 -5.26 29.54 6.63
C ILE A 270 -6.28 30.44 7.32
N LEU A 271 -7.53 29.98 7.48
CA LEU A 271 -8.56 30.77 8.14
C LEU A 271 -8.17 31.13 9.58
N ARG A 272 -7.55 30.19 10.30
CA ARG A 272 -6.98 30.46 11.63
C ARG A 272 -5.87 31.50 11.56
N GLU A 273 -4.95 31.41 10.60
CA GLU A 273 -3.86 32.38 10.42
C GLU A 273 -4.37 33.79 10.10
N GLU A 274 -5.50 33.89 9.40
CA GLU A 274 -6.20 35.17 9.15
C GLU A 274 -7.05 35.65 10.35
N GLY A 275 -7.00 34.94 11.48
CA GLY A 275 -7.75 35.29 12.70
C GLY A 275 -9.20 34.83 12.72
N ASN A 276 -9.64 34.08 11.71
CA ASN A 276 -10.99 33.58 11.52
C ASN A 276 -11.07 32.09 11.90
N LEU A 277 -11.08 31.80 13.20
CA LEU A 277 -11.11 30.41 13.69
C LEU A 277 -12.39 29.68 13.23
N PHE A 278 -12.24 28.64 12.42
CA PHE A 278 -13.35 27.87 11.87
C PHE A 278 -13.70 26.67 12.76
N LYS A 279 -14.85 26.68 13.42
CA LYS A 279 -15.35 25.56 14.24
C LYS A 279 -16.64 25.01 13.66
N GLY A 280 -16.80 23.69 13.61
CA GLY A 280 -18.02 23.07 13.10
C GLY A 280 -17.72 22.10 11.97
N ILE A 281 -18.47 22.21 10.87
CA ILE A 281 -18.28 21.40 9.67
C ILE A 281 -17.68 22.23 8.57
N LEU A 282 -16.54 21.79 8.03
CA LEU A 282 -16.08 22.25 6.74
C LEU A 282 -16.42 21.17 5.70
N TYR A 283 -17.21 21.56 4.72
CA TYR A 283 -17.68 20.74 3.63
C TYR A 283 -17.14 21.32 2.32
N VAL A 284 -16.58 20.46 1.47
CA VAL A 284 -16.05 20.81 0.16
C VAL A 284 -16.62 19.87 -0.89
N ASP A 285 -17.17 20.44 -1.96
CA ASP A 285 -17.46 19.67 -3.18
C ASP A 285 -16.22 19.62 -4.05
N VAL A 286 -15.84 18.42 -4.44
CA VAL A 286 -14.69 18.16 -5.29
C VAL A 286 -15.10 17.44 -6.57
N MET A 287 -14.49 17.87 -7.67
CA MET A 287 -14.57 17.21 -8.96
C MET A 287 -13.28 16.43 -9.19
N ILE A 288 -13.39 15.12 -9.37
CA ILE A 288 -12.29 14.28 -9.84
C ILE A 288 -12.26 14.37 -11.36
N THR A 289 -11.30 15.12 -11.89
CA THR A 289 -11.07 15.30 -13.32
C THR A 289 -9.88 14.46 -13.79
N GLU A 290 -9.68 14.33 -15.10
CA GLU A 290 -8.47 13.72 -15.67
C GLU A 290 -7.17 14.45 -15.27
N PHE A 291 -7.28 15.73 -14.88
CA PHE A 291 -6.17 16.58 -14.43
C PHE A 291 -6.02 16.62 -12.90
N GLY A 292 -6.73 15.76 -12.17
CA GLY A 292 -6.72 15.69 -10.72
C GLY A 292 -7.94 16.31 -10.04
N ILE A 293 -7.85 16.53 -8.72
CA ILE A 293 -8.94 16.98 -7.87
C ILE A 293 -9.06 18.51 -7.92
N ARG A 294 -10.26 19.01 -8.20
CA ARG A 294 -10.60 20.44 -8.20
C ARG A 294 -11.76 20.72 -7.25
N VAL A 295 -11.64 21.73 -6.42
CA VAL A 295 -12.71 22.22 -5.54
C VAL A 295 -13.72 23.02 -6.37
N LEU A 296 -14.99 22.67 -6.24
CA LEU A 296 -16.11 23.42 -6.83
C LEU A 296 -16.48 24.60 -5.94
N GLU A 297 -16.70 24.32 -4.65
CA GLU A 297 -17.12 25.30 -3.64
C GLU A 297 -16.95 24.75 -2.21
N PHE A 298 -17.02 25.68 -1.26
CA PHE A 298 -16.99 25.41 0.18
C PHE A 298 -18.38 25.60 0.78
N ASN A 299 -18.62 24.87 1.86
CA ASN A 299 -19.81 24.98 2.68
C ASN A 299 -19.43 24.81 4.17
N CYS A 300 -20.21 25.43 5.05
CA CYS A 300 -19.91 25.54 6.48
C CYS A 300 -20.89 24.78 7.38
N THR A 301 -21.86 24.12 6.76
CA THR A 301 -22.90 23.35 7.42
C THR A 301 -22.76 21.87 7.06
N PHE A 302 -23.36 21.01 7.87
CA PHE A 302 -23.68 19.66 7.43
C PHE A 302 -24.58 19.76 6.17
N GLY A 303 -24.45 18.93 5.14
CA GLY A 303 -25.38 19.02 4.00
C GLY A 303 -26.74 18.39 4.33
N ASP A 304 -27.86 19.12 4.16
CA ASP A 304 -29.24 18.65 3.82
C ASP A 304 -30.35 19.72 4.10
N LEU A 305 -31.51 19.49 3.49
CA LEU A 305 -32.80 20.18 3.33
C LEU A 305 -33.12 21.13 4.46
N GLU A 306 -33.18 22.42 4.17
CA GLU A 306 -33.95 23.37 4.98
C GLU A 306 -35.24 23.77 4.27
N ALA A 307 -36.27 23.95 5.10
CA ALA A 307 -37.44 24.71 4.76
C ALA A 307 -37.21 26.16 5.19
N GLN A 308 -37.43 27.08 4.25
CA GLN A 308 -37.07 28.51 4.24
C GLN A 308 -35.59 28.81 3.94
N VAL A 309 -35.40 29.50 2.81
CA VAL A 309 -34.15 29.95 2.16
C VAL A 309 -33.52 28.85 1.27
N CYS A 310 -33.85 28.93 -0.01
CA CYS A 310 -33.58 27.91 -1.00
C CYS A 310 -32.16 27.99 -1.58
N HIS A 311 -31.04 27.60 -0.97
CA HIS A 311 -29.73 27.76 -1.67
C HIS A 311 -28.87 26.50 -1.79
N GLU A 312 -28.87 25.95 -3.01
CA GLU A 312 -27.80 25.31 -3.81
C GLU A 312 -26.88 24.20 -3.29
N ASN A 313 -26.71 23.92 -2.00
CA ASN A 313 -25.90 22.76 -1.55
C ASN A 313 -26.58 22.00 -0.43
N ILE A 314 -27.70 21.38 -0.77
CA ILE A 314 -28.63 20.91 0.24
C ILE A 314 -29.05 19.46 -0.06
N ILE A 315 -28.09 18.57 0.15
CA ILE A 315 -28.05 17.17 -0.28
C ILE A 315 -28.20 16.26 0.95
N PRO A 316 -28.84 15.07 0.90
CA PRO A 316 -28.99 14.15 2.06
C PRO A 316 -27.71 13.50 2.59
N LEU A 317 -26.61 14.24 2.58
CA LEU A 317 -25.32 13.93 3.17
C LEU A 317 -25.47 13.54 4.63
N THR A 318 -26.12 14.39 5.43
CA THR A 318 -26.30 14.15 6.87
C THR A 318 -27.12 12.88 7.13
N GLN A 319 -28.17 12.68 6.34
CA GLN A 319 -29.06 11.54 6.40
C GLN A 319 -28.39 10.22 6.05
N VAL A 320 -27.40 10.21 5.15
CA VAL A 320 -26.66 8.99 4.81
C VAL A 320 -25.43 8.80 5.71
N LEU A 321 -24.79 9.88 6.16
CA LEU A 321 -23.61 9.82 7.04
C LEU A 321 -23.96 9.43 8.47
N LEU A 322 -24.83 10.18 9.16
CA LEU A 322 -25.06 9.99 10.59
C LEU A 322 -25.57 8.60 10.99
N PRO A 323 -26.35 7.87 10.16
CA PRO A 323 -26.67 6.49 10.48
C PRO A 323 -25.48 5.53 10.51
N LEU A 324 -24.39 5.89 9.82
CA LEU A 324 -23.11 5.18 9.84
C LEU A 324 -22.19 5.67 10.97
N LEU A 325 -22.47 6.78 11.66
CA LEU A 325 -21.65 7.25 12.78
C LEU A 325 -21.85 6.35 14.01
N GLU A 326 -20.76 5.82 14.58
CA GLU A 326 -20.79 5.03 15.82
C GLU A 326 -20.52 5.90 17.05
N THR A 327 -19.50 6.76 16.98
CA THR A 327 -19.15 7.68 18.07
C THR A 327 -20.32 8.58 18.46
N ASP A 328 -20.45 8.88 19.75
CA ASP A 328 -21.49 9.79 20.24
C ASP A 328 -21.32 11.18 19.62
N LEU A 329 -22.35 11.61 18.87
CA LEU A 329 -22.35 12.90 18.21
C LEU A 329 -22.20 14.06 19.21
N LEU A 330 -22.83 13.97 20.39
CA LEU A 330 -22.74 15.02 21.40
C LEU A 330 -21.29 15.25 21.85
N GLU A 331 -20.52 14.17 22.03
CA GLU A 331 -19.10 14.28 22.37
C GLU A 331 -18.36 15.05 21.28
N ILE A 332 -18.51 14.68 20.03
CA ILE A 332 -17.83 15.34 18.90
C ILE A 332 -18.16 16.84 18.87
N LEU A 333 -19.44 17.22 18.99
CA LEU A 333 -19.86 18.62 18.94
C LEU A 333 -19.28 19.44 20.11
N PHE A 334 -19.24 18.88 21.33
CA PHE A 334 -18.59 19.53 22.46
C PHE A 334 -17.09 19.71 22.23
N ARG A 335 -16.41 18.67 21.71
CA ARG A 335 -14.97 18.74 21.43
C ARG A 335 -14.63 19.78 20.38
N CYS A 336 -15.47 19.92 19.35
CA CYS A 336 -15.37 21.00 18.36
C CYS A 336 -15.53 22.39 19.02
N ALA A 337 -16.57 22.59 19.84
CA ALA A 337 -16.79 23.86 20.51
C ALA A 337 -15.63 24.23 21.46
N ASP A 338 -15.13 23.24 22.20
CA ASP A 338 -14.11 23.36 23.23
C ASP A 338 -12.65 23.31 22.71
N GLN A 339 -12.42 23.15 21.40
CA GLN A 339 -11.06 23.07 20.81
C GLN A 339 -10.23 21.88 21.33
N THR A 340 -10.88 20.72 21.43
CA THR A 340 -10.25 19.48 21.90
C THR A 340 -10.54 18.29 20.98
N LEU A 341 -10.85 18.52 19.71
CA LEU A 341 -11.22 17.47 18.75
C LEU A 341 -10.07 16.49 18.50
N SER A 342 -8.82 16.92 18.62
CA SER A 342 -7.64 16.05 18.51
C SER A 342 -7.62 14.90 19.52
N GLN A 343 -8.37 15.03 20.63
CA GLN A 343 -8.49 14.01 21.68
C GLN A 343 -9.64 13.02 21.43
N CYS A 344 -10.44 13.21 20.38
CA CYS A 344 -11.58 12.36 20.05
C CYS A 344 -11.25 11.43 18.88
N SER A 345 -11.50 10.13 19.07
CA SER A 345 -11.46 9.15 17.99
C SER A 345 -12.88 8.97 17.44
N ILE A 346 -13.07 9.29 16.16
CA ILE A 346 -14.37 9.20 15.49
C ILE A 346 -14.42 7.88 14.71
N CYS A 347 -15.35 7.01 15.07
CA CYS A 347 -15.58 5.70 14.48
C CYS A 347 -16.87 5.70 13.67
N TRP A 348 -16.83 5.02 12.52
CA TRP A 348 -17.95 4.82 11.60
C TRP A 348 -18.17 3.32 11.38
N LYS A 349 -19.42 2.92 11.16
CA LYS A 349 -19.82 1.53 10.90
C LYS A 349 -19.12 1.01 9.66
N THR A 350 -18.27 0.02 9.86
CA THR A 350 -17.53 -0.65 8.79
C THR A 350 -18.46 -1.64 8.05
N GLY A 351 -18.23 -1.84 6.74
CA GLY A 351 -19.00 -2.81 5.94
C GLY A 351 -20.49 -2.48 5.80
N ARG A 352 -20.85 -1.21 5.96
CA ARG A 352 -22.23 -0.72 5.84
C ARG A 352 -22.30 0.38 4.79
N PHE A 353 -23.36 0.30 3.99
CA PHE A 353 -23.70 1.31 2.99
C PHE A 353 -25.05 1.92 3.34
N SER A 354 -25.19 3.20 3.04
CA SER A 354 -26.42 3.98 3.17
C SER A 354 -26.74 4.65 1.83
N CYS A 355 -28.00 4.53 1.40
CA CYS A 355 -28.52 5.20 0.21
C CYS A 355 -29.76 6.00 0.61
N GLY A 356 -29.75 7.30 0.31
CA GLY A 356 -30.84 8.23 0.62
C GLY A 356 -31.53 8.71 -0.65
N ILE A 357 -32.86 8.59 -0.70
CA ILE A 357 -33.70 9.07 -1.81
C ILE A 357 -34.58 10.20 -1.33
N LEU A 358 -34.53 11.34 -2.03
CA LEU A 358 -35.38 12.48 -1.73
C LEU A 358 -36.73 12.38 -2.46
N LEU A 359 -37.82 12.56 -1.71
CA LEU A 359 -39.16 12.78 -2.23
C LEU A 359 -39.47 14.27 -2.22
N ALA A 360 -39.76 14.84 -3.38
CA ALA A 360 -40.10 16.25 -3.57
C ALA A 360 -41.51 16.42 -4.15
N VAL A 361 -42.08 17.61 -4.04
CA VAL A 361 -43.36 18.00 -4.65
C VAL A 361 -43.10 18.54 -6.05
N ASN A 362 -43.95 18.18 -7.00
CA ASN A 362 -43.95 18.70 -8.37
C ASN A 362 -43.96 20.24 -8.37
N GLY A 363 -43.11 20.84 -9.19
CA GLY A 363 -42.86 22.29 -9.22
C GLY A 363 -41.52 22.70 -8.60
N TYR A 364 -40.93 21.88 -7.71
CA TYR A 364 -39.56 22.05 -7.21
C TYR A 364 -38.54 21.89 -8.38
N PRO A 365 -37.47 22.72 -8.48
CA PRO A 365 -36.88 23.59 -7.45
C PRO A 365 -37.48 25.00 -7.27
N LEU A 366 -38.36 25.46 -8.15
CA LEU A 366 -38.93 26.81 -8.07
C LEU A 366 -40.11 26.85 -7.09
N LEU A 367 -39.88 27.37 -5.88
CA LEU A 367 -40.92 27.42 -4.83
C LEU A 367 -42.20 28.15 -5.25
N SER A 368 -42.12 29.13 -6.14
CA SER A 368 -43.30 29.82 -6.70
C SER A 368 -44.29 28.87 -7.39
N ASN A 369 -43.81 27.70 -7.81
CA ASN A 369 -44.59 26.68 -8.51
C ASN A 369 -45.01 25.52 -7.59
N VAL A 370 -44.60 25.52 -6.32
CA VAL A 370 -44.87 24.45 -5.36
C VAL A 370 -46.19 24.71 -4.63
N GLN A 371 -47.11 23.73 -4.69
CA GLN A 371 -48.31 23.72 -3.86
C GLN A 371 -48.10 22.81 -2.64
N THR A 372 -48.38 23.32 -1.44
CA THR A 372 -48.18 22.61 -0.16
C THR A 372 -49.52 22.24 0.49
N GLY A 373 -49.47 21.45 1.57
CA GLY A 373 -50.64 21.02 2.33
C GLY A 373 -51.23 19.68 1.88
N TYR A 374 -50.48 18.89 1.09
CA TYR A 374 -50.95 17.57 0.65
C TYR A 374 -50.71 16.51 1.74
N PRO A 375 -51.72 15.68 2.08
CA PRO A 375 -51.54 14.55 2.98
C PRO A 375 -50.46 13.59 2.49
N ILE A 376 -49.66 13.10 3.43
CA ILE A 376 -48.60 12.11 3.18
C ILE A 376 -49.12 10.74 3.64
N GLU A 377 -49.33 9.84 2.70
CA GLU A 377 -49.84 8.48 2.91
C GLU A 377 -48.73 7.43 2.84
N GLY A 378 -48.92 6.26 3.46
CA GLY A 378 -48.05 5.09 3.33
C GLY A 378 -46.84 5.04 4.28
N LEU A 379 -46.73 6.00 5.21
CA LEU A 379 -45.67 6.02 6.23
C LEU A 379 -45.72 4.78 7.14
N GLU A 380 -46.91 4.25 7.41
CA GLU A 380 -47.14 3.03 8.20
C GLU A 380 -46.72 1.74 7.47
N GLN A 381 -46.59 1.79 6.15
CA GLN A 381 -46.23 0.65 5.29
C GLN A 381 -44.71 0.56 5.09
N CYS A 382 -43.97 1.63 5.40
CA CYS A 382 -42.51 1.61 5.36
C CYS A 382 -41.95 0.57 6.33
N ARG A 383 -40.96 -0.20 5.86
CA ARG A 383 -40.29 -1.18 6.71
C ARG A 383 -39.57 -0.48 7.87
N LYS A 384 -39.57 -1.13 9.04
CA LYS A 384 -38.90 -0.61 10.25
C LYS A 384 -37.38 -0.49 10.13
N ASP A 385 -36.76 -1.14 9.13
CA ASP A 385 -35.32 -1.11 8.89
C ASP A 385 -34.87 -0.01 7.89
N VAL A 386 -35.77 0.92 7.56
CA VAL A 386 -35.50 2.14 6.77
C VAL A 386 -35.69 3.35 7.67
N LEU A 387 -34.79 4.33 7.55
CA LEU A 387 -34.93 5.61 8.26
C LEU A 387 -35.68 6.61 7.38
N VAL A 388 -36.67 7.29 7.96
CA VAL A 388 -37.46 8.32 7.29
C VAL A 388 -37.15 9.66 7.95
N PHE A 389 -36.42 10.51 7.25
CA PHE A 389 -36.10 11.86 7.72
C PHE A 389 -37.05 12.87 7.08
N TYR A 390 -37.72 13.64 7.93
CA TYR A 390 -38.73 14.60 7.51
C TYR A 390 -38.07 15.95 7.26
N ALA A 391 -38.39 16.57 6.13
CA ALA A 391 -37.96 17.91 5.77
C ALA A 391 -39.17 18.87 5.78
N GLY A 392 -39.67 19.27 4.61
CA GLY A 392 -40.83 20.13 4.44
C GLY A 392 -42.14 19.45 4.79
N THR A 393 -42.37 19.21 6.08
CA THR A 393 -43.60 18.63 6.62
C THR A 393 -44.12 19.37 7.84
N LYS A 394 -45.44 19.47 7.97
CA LYS A 394 -46.13 20.02 9.14
C LYS A 394 -47.35 19.18 9.52
N ALA A 395 -47.86 19.37 10.73
CA ALA A 395 -49.16 18.80 11.11
C ALA A 395 -50.30 19.61 10.48
N ASP A 396 -51.32 18.93 9.96
CA ASP A 396 -52.59 19.56 9.63
C ASP A 396 -53.50 19.72 10.86
N SER A 397 -54.72 20.22 10.64
CA SER A 397 -55.71 20.39 11.70
C SER A 397 -56.15 19.09 12.40
N SER A 398 -55.91 17.94 11.79
CA SER A 398 -56.21 16.61 12.34
C SER A 398 -55.01 15.96 13.04
N GLY A 399 -53.83 16.59 12.99
CA GLY A 399 -52.59 16.07 13.53
C GLY A 399 -51.83 15.12 12.59
N LEU A 400 -52.23 15.02 11.32
CA LEU A 400 -51.57 14.19 10.31
C LEU A 400 -50.49 14.97 9.54
N PRO A 401 -49.44 14.29 9.03
CA PRO A 401 -48.38 14.94 8.28
C PRO A 401 -48.85 15.38 6.90
N VAL A 402 -48.64 16.65 6.58
CA VAL A 402 -48.83 17.23 5.25
C VAL A 402 -47.57 17.89 4.72
N THR A 403 -47.43 17.99 3.39
CA THR A 403 -46.32 18.71 2.76
C THR A 403 -46.34 20.19 3.15
N SER A 404 -45.17 20.79 3.39
CA SER A 404 -45.04 22.22 3.72
C SER A 404 -43.99 22.96 2.91
N ASP A 405 -43.15 22.24 2.17
CA ASP A 405 -42.10 22.80 1.32
C ASP A 405 -41.90 21.90 0.07
N GLY A 406 -41.07 22.32 -0.89
CA GLY A 406 -40.78 21.61 -2.13
C GLY A 406 -40.11 20.25 -1.92
N ARG A 407 -39.40 20.05 -0.81
CA ARG A 407 -38.70 18.79 -0.47
C ARG A 407 -39.28 18.23 0.80
N VAL A 408 -39.74 16.99 0.76
CA VAL A 408 -40.69 16.50 1.77
C VAL A 408 -40.03 15.48 2.70
N LEU A 409 -39.50 14.39 2.16
CA LEU A 409 -38.93 13.27 2.94
C LEU A 409 -37.65 12.74 2.30
N CYS A 410 -36.69 12.32 3.13
CA CYS A 410 -35.54 11.53 2.70
C CYS A 410 -35.62 10.12 3.27
N LEU A 411 -35.58 9.13 2.37
CA LEU A 411 -35.78 7.71 2.65
C LEU A 411 -34.40 7.05 2.61
N VAL A 412 -33.91 6.58 3.75
CA VAL A 412 -32.54 6.05 3.88
C VAL A 412 -32.55 4.56 4.16
N GLY A 413 -32.12 3.79 3.17
CA GLY A 413 -31.86 2.37 3.31
C GLY A 413 -30.43 2.11 3.76
N ILE A 414 -30.25 1.21 4.74
CA ILE A 414 -28.94 0.76 5.21
C ILE A 414 -28.78 -0.74 4.94
N GLY A 415 -27.66 -1.11 4.33
CA GLY A 415 -27.34 -2.47 3.94
C GLY A 415 -25.88 -2.83 4.23
N ASN A 416 -25.59 -4.12 4.32
CA ASN A 416 -24.22 -4.65 4.29
C ASN A 416 -23.63 -4.66 2.87
N THR A 417 -24.47 -4.55 1.84
CA THR A 417 -24.08 -4.30 0.46
C THR A 417 -24.81 -3.07 -0.06
N PHE A 418 -24.18 -2.36 -1.00
CA PHE A 418 -24.80 -1.19 -1.62
C PHE A 418 -26.11 -1.50 -2.36
N PRO A 419 -26.23 -2.59 -3.17
CA PRO A 419 -27.50 -2.95 -3.80
C PRO A 419 -28.65 -3.15 -2.80
N LEU A 420 -28.36 -3.73 -1.63
CA LEU A 420 -29.37 -3.90 -0.58
C LEU A 420 -29.78 -2.56 0.03
N ALA A 421 -28.82 -1.68 0.35
CA ALA A 421 -29.09 -0.35 0.87
C ALA A 421 -29.97 0.45 -0.11
N ARG A 422 -29.61 0.44 -1.40
CA ARG A 422 -30.36 1.08 -2.49
C ARG A 422 -31.77 0.49 -2.63
N LYS A 423 -31.90 -0.84 -2.65
CA LYS A 423 -33.19 -1.52 -2.76
C LYS A 423 -34.12 -1.12 -1.61
N LYS A 424 -33.65 -1.15 -0.36
CA LYS A 424 -34.46 -0.76 0.80
C LYS A 424 -34.97 0.68 0.70
N ALA A 425 -34.13 1.61 0.26
CA ALA A 425 -34.52 3.01 0.06
C ALA A 425 -35.63 3.12 -0.99
N TYR A 426 -35.49 2.45 -2.14
CA TYR A 426 -36.49 2.46 -3.21
C TYR A 426 -37.80 1.76 -2.83
N ASP A 427 -37.72 0.60 -2.18
CA ASP A 427 -38.89 -0.13 -1.68
C ASP A 427 -39.73 0.78 -0.75
N ALA A 428 -39.07 1.55 0.12
CA ALA A 428 -39.75 2.48 1.01
C ALA A 428 -40.27 3.73 0.29
N ALA A 429 -39.53 4.27 -0.69
CA ALA A 429 -39.99 5.39 -1.52
C ALA A 429 -41.26 5.03 -2.31
N GLN A 430 -41.40 3.79 -2.76
CA GLN A 430 -42.59 3.29 -3.47
C GLN A 430 -43.83 3.16 -2.57
N CYS A 431 -43.65 3.00 -1.26
CA CYS A 431 -44.77 2.94 -0.31
C CYS A 431 -45.40 4.31 -0.04
N ILE A 432 -44.64 5.41 -0.21
CA ILE A 432 -45.10 6.75 0.14
C ILE A 432 -45.81 7.40 -1.03
N ASN A 433 -46.95 8.04 -0.73
CA ASN A 433 -47.72 8.77 -1.73
C ASN A 433 -48.18 10.13 -1.21
N PHE A 434 -48.05 11.15 -2.06
CA PHE A 434 -48.70 12.46 -1.92
C PHE A 434 -48.86 13.08 -3.30
N LYS A 435 -49.79 14.03 -3.44
CA LYS A 435 -50.11 14.60 -4.75
C LYS A 435 -48.87 15.26 -5.38
N GLY A 436 -48.49 14.77 -6.56
CA GLY A 436 -47.36 15.31 -7.32
C GLY A 436 -45.99 14.90 -6.78
N ILE A 437 -45.86 13.75 -6.12
CA ILE A 437 -44.56 13.21 -5.71
C ILE A 437 -43.59 13.06 -6.91
N GLN A 438 -42.35 13.51 -6.73
CA GLN A 438 -41.25 13.33 -7.67
C GLN A 438 -39.97 12.89 -6.94
N TYR A 439 -39.26 11.91 -7.51
CA TYR A 439 -37.97 11.41 -7.04
C TYR A 439 -37.22 10.75 -8.19
N ARG A 440 -35.90 10.61 -8.07
CA ARG A 440 -35.05 9.98 -9.09
C ARG A 440 -35.03 8.46 -8.97
N SER A 441 -35.06 7.76 -10.09
CA SER A 441 -35.03 6.29 -10.15
C SER A 441 -33.60 5.71 -10.28
N ASP A 442 -32.61 6.57 -10.47
CA ASP A 442 -31.22 6.24 -10.76
C ASP A 442 -30.21 6.61 -9.65
N ILE A 443 -30.68 6.98 -8.45
CA ILE A 443 -29.79 7.25 -7.30
C ILE A 443 -28.97 5.99 -7.02
N GLY A 444 -27.64 6.15 -7.00
CA GLY A 444 -26.69 5.05 -6.86
C GLY A 444 -26.21 4.41 -8.16
N ASN A 445 -26.74 4.79 -9.33
CA ASN A 445 -26.21 4.30 -10.59
C ASN A 445 -24.76 4.79 -10.78
N GLY A 446 -23.86 3.87 -11.13
CA GLY A 446 -22.42 4.15 -11.25
C GLY A 446 -21.73 4.49 -9.92
N PHE A 447 -22.31 4.10 -8.79
CA PHE A 447 -21.70 4.26 -7.45
C PHE A 447 -20.60 3.21 -7.16
N LEU A 448 -20.74 2.00 -7.71
CA LEU A 448 -19.74 0.94 -7.70
C LEU A 448 -19.51 0.41 -9.12
N THR A 449 -18.30 -0.01 -9.46
CA THR A 449 -17.97 -0.63 -10.75
C THR A 449 -18.56 -2.05 -10.85
N PRO A 450 -18.85 -2.57 -12.07
CA PRO A 450 -19.54 -3.86 -12.26
C PRO A 450 -18.85 -5.08 -11.63
N ASN A 451 -17.54 -5.00 -11.36
CA ASN A 451 -16.76 -6.07 -10.73
C ASN A 451 -16.90 -6.13 -9.21
N TYR A 452 -17.61 -5.18 -8.58
CA TYR A 452 -17.83 -5.15 -7.13
C TYR A 452 -19.03 -6.02 -6.66
N GLY A 453 -19.56 -6.95 -7.48
CA GLY A 453 -20.84 -7.59 -7.16
C GLY A 453 -21.26 -8.86 -7.91
N ILE A 454 -20.35 -9.76 -8.30
CA ILE A 454 -20.73 -11.12 -8.72
C ILE A 454 -19.91 -12.17 -7.94
N LEU A 455 -20.29 -12.40 -6.68
CA LEU A 455 -20.00 -13.64 -5.96
C LEU A 455 -21.26 -14.08 -5.16
N SER A 456 -21.86 -15.16 -5.68
CA SER A 456 -22.70 -16.23 -5.09
C SER A 456 -23.59 -16.04 -3.85
N ASP A 457 -24.84 -16.48 -4.04
CA ASP A 457 -25.86 -17.08 -3.13
C ASP A 457 -26.32 -16.35 -1.83
N PRO A 458 -27.64 -16.15 -1.61
CA PRO A 458 -28.18 -15.38 -0.49
C PRO A 458 -28.36 -16.13 0.84
N GLU A 459 -27.81 -17.34 1.00
CA GLU A 459 -27.88 -18.13 2.26
C GLU A 459 -26.52 -18.34 2.97
N SER A 460 -25.41 -17.82 2.46
CA SER A 460 -24.12 -17.90 3.18
C SER A 460 -23.84 -16.64 3.99
N GLU A 461 -23.81 -16.77 5.31
CA GLU A 461 -23.30 -15.76 6.24
C GLU A 461 -21.80 -15.51 6.00
N THR A 462 -21.44 -14.64 5.06
CA THR A 462 -20.08 -14.09 4.99
C THR A 462 -20.09 -12.65 4.47
N SER A 463 -19.55 -11.76 5.30
CA SER A 463 -19.45 -10.31 5.13
C SER A 463 -18.31 -9.89 4.18
N PHE A 464 -18.51 -8.81 3.42
CA PHE A 464 -17.49 -8.14 2.61
C PHE A 464 -17.29 -6.65 3.02
N LEU A 465 -16.84 -6.38 4.25
CA LEU A 465 -15.44 -5.93 4.38
C LEU A 465 -14.64 -7.19 4.12
N ASP A 466 -13.47 -7.16 3.50
CA ASP A 466 -12.63 -8.37 3.52
C ASP A 466 -12.60 -8.88 4.96
N SER A 467 -13.35 -9.96 5.16
CA SER A 467 -13.38 -10.66 6.42
C SER A 467 -11.97 -11.15 6.62
N GLU A 468 -11.22 -11.47 5.57
CA GLU A 468 -9.77 -11.62 5.61
C GLU A 468 -9.08 -10.38 6.21
N CYS A 469 -9.13 -9.17 5.66
CA CYS A 469 -8.35 -8.03 6.18
C CYS A 469 -8.75 -7.54 7.61
N SER A 470 -10.04 -7.58 7.95
CA SER A 470 -10.56 -7.16 9.27
C SER A 470 -10.54 -8.26 10.33
N VAL A 471 -10.80 -9.52 9.94
CA VAL A 471 -10.51 -10.68 10.78
C VAL A 471 -9.00 -10.80 10.93
N GLU A 472 -8.17 -10.53 9.93
CA GLU A 472 -6.70 -10.52 10.00
C GLU A 472 -6.17 -9.42 10.91
N LEU A 473 -6.77 -8.24 10.97
CA LEU A 473 -6.36 -7.21 11.96
C LEU A 473 -6.76 -7.62 13.39
N SER A 474 -7.99 -8.13 13.59
CA SER A 474 -8.40 -8.64 14.92
C SER A 474 -7.66 -9.92 15.30
N PHE A 475 -7.32 -10.75 14.33
CA PHE A 475 -6.52 -11.98 14.45
C PHE A 475 -5.07 -11.61 14.69
N ALA A 476 -4.52 -10.57 14.07
CA ALA A 476 -3.19 -10.04 14.38
C ALA A 476 -3.14 -9.62 15.84
N ASP A 477 -4.12 -8.83 16.30
CA ASP A 477 -4.15 -8.34 17.66
C ASP A 477 -4.38 -9.47 18.67
N ASP A 478 -5.26 -10.43 18.38
CA ASP A 478 -5.55 -11.59 19.24
C ASP A 478 -4.40 -12.61 19.24
N LEU A 479 -3.73 -12.80 18.11
CA LEU A 479 -2.53 -13.61 17.97
C LEU A 479 -1.34 -12.96 18.68
N VAL A 480 -1.15 -11.64 18.54
CA VAL A 480 -0.12 -10.91 19.30
C VAL A 480 -0.38 -11.05 20.80
N LYS A 481 -1.63 -10.87 21.25
CA LYS A 481 -2.04 -11.08 22.66
C LYS A 481 -1.79 -12.50 23.14
N SER A 482 -2.07 -13.52 22.32
CA SER A 482 -1.81 -14.92 22.68
C SER A 482 -0.31 -15.20 22.80
N LEU A 483 0.50 -14.51 22.00
CA LEU A 483 1.96 -14.66 21.95
C LEU A 483 2.73 -13.80 22.96
N VAL A 484 2.08 -12.89 23.71
CA VAL A 484 2.72 -12.04 24.74
C VAL A 484 3.55 -12.85 25.75
N HIS A 485 3.13 -14.07 26.09
CA HIS A 485 3.86 -14.94 27.03
C HIS A 485 5.25 -15.33 26.52
N VAL A 486 5.50 -15.32 25.20
CA VAL A 486 6.81 -15.61 24.59
C VAL A 486 7.78 -14.46 24.90
N CYS A 487 7.26 -13.24 25.03
CA CYS A 487 8.02 -12.02 25.29
C CYS A 487 8.22 -11.72 26.79
N GLN A 488 7.38 -12.29 27.67
CA GLN A 488 7.42 -12.08 29.12
C GLN A 488 8.77 -12.42 29.84
N PRO A 489 9.59 -13.38 29.40
CA PRO A 489 10.85 -13.70 30.07
C PRO A 489 11.98 -12.64 29.93
N ILE A 490 11.81 -11.56 29.16
CA ILE A 490 12.89 -10.60 28.81
C ILE A 490 12.78 -9.30 29.63
N VAL A 491 12.38 -9.44 30.88
CA VAL A 491 12.28 -8.32 31.82
C VAL A 491 13.35 -8.46 32.89
N ARG A 492 14.40 -7.63 32.78
CA ARG A 492 15.40 -7.50 33.85
C ARG A 492 14.72 -6.84 35.07
N PRO A 493 14.88 -7.37 36.29
CA PRO A 493 14.50 -6.63 37.50
C PRO A 493 15.23 -5.28 37.53
N GLY A 494 14.49 -4.16 37.59
CA GLY A 494 15.06 -2.82 37.46
C GLY A 494 15.24 -2.35 36.00
N SER A 495 14.57 -2.96 35.02
CA SER A 495 14.69 -2.59 33.60
C SER A 495 14.26 -1.16 33.30
N GLY A 496 13.44 -0.53 34.13
CA GLY A 496 12.89 0.81 33.88
C GLY A 496 11.60 0.80 33.05
N VAL A 497 11.14 -0.34 32.56
CA VAL A 497 9.84 -0.44 31.89
C VAL A 497 8.73 -0.15 32.90
N LEU A 498 7.90 0.87 32.64
CA LEU A 498 6.93 1.40 33.62
C LEU A 498 5.56 0.69 33.60
N ASP A 499 5.19 0.06 32.48
CA ASP A 499 3.93 -0.68 32.35
C ASP A 499 4.14 -1.98 31.56
N TYR A 500 4.04 -3.10 32.26
CA TYR A 500 4.23 -4.44 31.68
C TYR A 500 2.94 -5.04 31.13
N SER A 501 1.79 -4.41 31.40
CA SER A 501 0.49 -4.88 30.92
C SER A 501 0.18 -4.48 29.47
N GLN A 502 1.05 -3.66 28.87
CA GLN A 502 0.90 -3.04 27.54
C GLN A 502 1.81 -3.65 26.46
N LEU A 503 2.40 -4.84 26.68
CA LEU A 503 3.12 -5.57 25.62
C LEU A 503 2.13 -5.84 24.47
N GLY A 504 2.33 -5.15 23.34
CA GLY A 504 1.43 -5.18 22.17
C GLY A 504 0.72 -3.85 21.86
N GLU A 505 0.89 -2.81 22.67
CA GLU A 505 0.42 -1.46 22.34
C GLU A 505 1.43 -0.69 21.46
N TYR A 506 0.95 0.32 20.73
CA TYR A 506 1.75 1.09 19.76
C TYR A 506 2.88 1.94 20.38
N GLY A 507 2.95 2.04 21.71
CA GLY A 507 3.98 2.80 22.42
C GLY A 507 4.18 2.29 23.84
N ALA A 508 5.41 2.41 24.34
CA ALA A 508 5.78 1.98 25.68
C ALA A 508 6.67 3.03 26.37
N ALA A 509 6.53 3.15 27.70
CA ALA A 509 7.29 4.09 28.51
C ALA A 509 8.48 3.41 29.23
N PHE A 510 9.65 4.07 29.19
CA PHE A 510 10.89 3.58 29.78
C PHE A 510 11.52 4.63 30.70
N ASP A 511 11.72 4.28 31.98
CA ASP A 511 12.33 5.10 33.02
C ASP A 511 13.83 4.80 33.16
N LEU A 512 14.62 5.74 32.65
CA LEU A 512 16.08 5.67 32.67
C LEU A 512 16.68 5.73 34.09
N ARG A 513 16.00 6.38 35.04
CA ARG A 513 16.51 6.49 36.42
C ARG A 513 16.39 5.16 37.14
N LEU A 514 15.30 4.43 36.91
CA LEU A 514 15.13 3.07 37.45
C LEU A 514 16.18 2.10 36.90
N SER A 515 16.60 2.29 35.64
CA SER A 515 17.69 1.52 35.02
C SER A 515 19.09 1.96 35.46
N GLY A 516 19.20 2.90 36.41
CA GLY A 516 20.46 3.31 37.03
C GLY A 516 21.17 4.49 36.36
N TYR A 517 20.59 5.11 35.33
CA TYR A 517 21.18 6.26 34.65
C TYR A 517 20.89 7.58 35.39
N ARG A 518 21.87 8.49 35.39
CA ARG A 518 21.78 9.81 36.06
C ARG A 518 21.65 10.95 35.07
N ASP A 519 22.53 11.02 34.07
CA ASP A 519 22.50 12.01 32.98
C ASP A 519 22.76 11.30 31.63
N PRO A 520 21.79 10.48 31.18
CA PRO A 520 21.94 9.70 29.96
C PRO A 520 21.79 10.56 28.69
N ILE A 521 22.52 10.15 27.65
CA ILE A 521 22.23 10.49 26.25
C ILE A 521 21.63 9.23 25.61
N LEU A 522 20.49 9.42 24.92
CA LEU A 522 19.83 8.34 24.18
C LEU A 522 20.39 8.24 22.77
N ILE A 523 20.59 7.01 22.32
CA ILE A 523 21.05 6.67 20.97
C ILE A 523 20.08 5.66 20.39
N SER A 524 19.47 6.02 19.26
CA SER A 524 18.54 5.15 18.54
C SER A 524 19.17 4.63 17.25
N GLY A 525 18.86 3.39 16.90
CA GLY A 525 19.23 2.75 15.64
C GLY A 525 18.02 2.05 15.03
N THR A 526 17.89 2.15 13.72
CA THR A 526 16.81 1.54 12.94
C THR A 526 17.40 0.90 11.71
N ASP A 527 17.10 -0.37 11.48
CA ASP A 527 17.50 -1.10 10.29
C ASP A 527 16.56 -2.29 10.03
N GLY A 528 16.69 -2.90 8.86
CA GLY A 528 15.96 -4.09 8.46
C GLY A 528 16.89 -5.25 8.08
N VAL A 529 16.32 -6.44 7.89
CA VAL A 529 17.09 -7.63 7.47
C VAL A 529 17.38 -7.63 5.96
N GLY A 530 16.60 -6.90 5.15
CA GLY A 530 16.81 -6.82 3.71
C GLY A 530 16.52 -8.14 2.98
N THR A 531 17.25 -8.41 1.88
CA THR A 531 16.90 -9.53 0.98
C THR A 531 17.23 -10.93 1.50
N LYS A 532 17.85 -11.04 2.68
CA LYS A 532 17.96 -12.32 3.41
C LYS A 532 16.59 -12.94 3.73
N LEU A 533 15.55 -12.10 3.82
CA LEU A 533 14.15 -12.50 3.96
C LEU A 533 13.69 -13.46 2.85
N LEU A 534 14.17 -13.28 1.62
CA LEU A 534 13.80 -14.15 0.49
C LEU A 534 14.34 -15.58 0.64
N ILE A 535 15.57 -15.72 1.15
CA ILE A 535 16.17 -17.04 1.40
C ILE A 535 15.48 -17.70 2.59
N ALA A 536 15.21 -16.95 3.65
CA ALA A 536 14.49 -17.42 4.83
C ALA A 536 13.06 -17.90 4.50
N ALA A 537 12.33 -17.15 3.68
CA ALA A 537 11.00 -17.51 3.22
C ALA A 537 11.01 -18.81 2.40
N LYS A 538 11.96 -18.95 1.47
CA LYS A 538 12.15 -20.19 0.70
C LYS A 538 12.55 -21.37 1.59
N ALA A 539 13.39 -21.17 2.60
CA ALA A 539 13.78 -22.20 3.55
C ALA A 539 12.72 -22.52 4.63
N LYS A 540 11.68 -21.67 4.76
CA LYS A 540 10.71 -21.69 5.87
C LYS A 540 11.35 -21.60 7.25
N GLN A 541 12.44 -20.83 7.37
CA GLN A 541 13.18 -20.66 8.62
C GLN A 541 13.21 -19.18 9.02
N TYR A 542 12.48 -18.83 10.07
CA TYR A 542 12.22 -17.44 10.47
C TYR A 542 12.80 -17.05 11.84
N ASP A 543 13.17 -18.03 12.66
CA ASP A 543 13.72 -17.82 14.01
C ASP A 543 15.09 -17.12 13.98
N THR A 544 15.94 -17.48 13.02
CA THR A 544 17.26 -16.86 12.85
C THR A 544 17.17 -15.41 12.38
N ILE A 545 16.14 -15.11 11.57
CA ILE A 545 15.88 -13.78 11.03
C ILE A 545 15.44 -12.79 12.12
N GLY A 546 14.67 -13.26 13.12
CA GLY A 546 14.35 -12.43 14.28
C GLY A 546 15.58 -12.00 15.06
N VAL A 547 16.60 -12.87 15.17
CA VAL A 547 17.89 -12.53 15.79
C VAL A 547 18.66 -11.54 14.91
N ASP A 548 18.70 -11.75 13.59
CA ASP A 548 19.31 -10.81 12.64
C ASP A 548 18.74 -9.39 12.78
N LEU A 549 17.40 -9.27 12.91
CA LEU A 549 16.71 -7.99 13.04
C LEU A 549 17.17 -7.20 14.29
N VAL A 550 17.34 -7.90 15.41
CA VAL A 550 17.87 -7.28 16.63
C VAL A 550 19.34 -6.94 16.43
N ALA A 551 20.14 -7.87 15.91
CA ALA A 551 21.58 -7.74 15.75
C ALA A 551 21.98 -6.52 14.91
N VAL A 552 21.32 -6.28 13.77
CA VAL A 552 21.61 -5.13 12.91
C VAL A 552 21.40 -3.80 13.63
N CYS A 553 20.38 -3.69 14.50
CA CYS A 553 20.09 -2.46 15.21
C CYS A 553 20.95 -2.27 16.47
N VAL A 554 21.10 -3.32 17.30
CA VAL A 554 21.79 -3.20 18.60
C VAL A 554 23.29 -3.05 18.45
N ASN A 555 23.90 -3.67 17.43
CA ASN A 555 25.32 -3.51 17.14
C ASN A 555 25.64 -2.08 16.69
N ASP A 556 24.73 -1.44 15.96
CA ASP A 556 24.92 -0.06 15.48
C ASP A 556 24.89 0.96 16.62
N ILE A 557 23.95 0.85 17.56
CA ILE A 557 23.95 1.71 18.76
C ILE A 557 25.13 1.39 19.69
N LEU A 558 25.58 0.12 19.74
CA LEU A 558 26.75 -0.29 20.49
C LEU A 558 28.03 0.40 19.98
N THR A 559 28.15 0.65 18.66
CA THR A 559 29.30 1.39 18.10
C THR A 559 29.45 2.80 18.67
N ARG A 560 28.37 3.35 19.24
CA ARG A 560 28.32 4.67 19.89
C ARG A 560 28.53 4.60 21.41
N ASN A 561 28.92 3.44 21.94
CA ASN A 561 29.06 3.15 23.38
C ASN A 561 27.72 3.17 24.14
N ALA A 562 26.60 2.92 23.46
CA ALA A 562 25.29 2.80 24.09
C ALA A 562 25.05 1.36 24.58
N GLU A 563 24.55 1.21 25.81
CA GLU A 563 23.93 -0.04 26.26
C GLU A 563 22.51 -0.12 25.68
N PRO A 564 22.16 -1.17 24.91
CA PRO A 564 20.79 -1.38 24.46
C PRO A 564 19.83 -1.48 25.66
N LEU A 565 18.78 -0.66 25.64
CA LEU A 565 17.77 -0.62 26.71
C LEU A 565 16.52 -1.37 26.30
N PHE A 566 15.98 -1.02 25.13
CA PHE A 566 14.77 -1.62 24.62
C PHE A 566 14.74 -1.71 23.09
N PHE A 567 13.86 -2.58 22.60
CA PHE A 567 13.67 -2.87 21.19
C PHE A 567 12.18 -2.82 20.83
N LEU A 568 11.88 -2.36 19.61
CA LEU A 568 10.57 -2.40 18.99
C LEU A 568 10.69 -3.02 17.59
N ASP A 569 9.73 -3.86 17.21
CA ASP A 569 9.65 -4.45 15.88
C ASP A 569 8.50 -3.88 15.04
N CYS A 570 8.65 -3.92 13.72
CA CYS A 570 7.59 -3.68 12.75
C CYS A 570 7.62 -4.84 11.75
N ILE A 571 6.59 -5.68 11.81
CA ILE A 571 6.41 -6.88 10.99
C ILE A 571 5.25 -6.61 10.04
N ALA A 572 5.48 -6.67 8.73
CA ALA A 572 4.43 -6.49 7.73
C ALA A 572 4.39 -7.69 6.78
N GLN A 573 3.21 -8.30 6.58
CA GLN A 573 3.06 -9.49 5.72
C GLN A 573 1.74 -9.48 4.95
N THR A 574 1.68 -10.21 3.83
CA THR A 574 0.45 -10.35 3.02
C THR A 574 -0.64 -11.13 3.74
N ASP A 575 -0.26 -12.24 4.37
CA ASP A 575 -1.13 -13.18 5.07
C ASP A 575 -0.50 -13.57 6.42
N LEU A 576 -1.25 -13.41 7.51
CA LEU A 576 -0.74 -13.69 8.86
C LEU A 576 -0.72 -15.21 9.11
N ARG A 577 0.48 -15.79 9.17
CA ARG A 577 0.67 -17.19 9.56
C ARG A 577 1.21 -17.27 10.98
N GLU A 578 0.45 -17.86 11.90
CA GLU A 578 0.81 -18.01 13.32
C GLU A 578 2.19 -18.65 13.50
N GLU A 579 2.49 -19.72 12.76
CA GLU A 579 3.78 -20.41 12.81
C GLU A 579 4.97 -19.49 12.46
N VAL A 580 4.78 -18.62 11.47
CA VAL A 580 5.81 -17.67 11.00
C VAL A 580 6.00 -16.56 12.02
N LEU A 581 4.90 -15.98 12.51
CA LEU A 581 4.95 -14.91 13.50
C LEU A 581 5.56 -15.39 14.82
N LEU A 582 5.18 -16.58 15.29
CA LEU A 582 5.74 -17.20 16.48
C LEU A 582 7.25 -17.40 16.33
N ALA A 583 7.72 -17.95 15.21
CA ALA A 583 9.14 -18.15 14.96
C ALA A 583 9.91 -16.82 14.91
N LEU A 584 9.38 -15.79 14.24
CA LEU A 584 9.97 -14.45 14.20
C LEU A 584 10.08 -13.84 15.60
N LEU A 585 8.99 -13.85 16.37
CA LEU A 585 8.96 -13.30 17.72
C LEU A 585 9.90 -14.06 18.67
N GLN A 586 10.00 -15.40 18.56
CA GLN A 586 11.00 -16.18 19.30
C GLN A 586 12.43 -15.79 18.95
N GLY A 587 12.69 -15.52 17.66
CA GLY A 587 13.97 -14.99 17.19
C GLY A 587 14.29 -13.61 17.77
N ILE A 588 13.35 -12.67 17.71
CA ILE A 588 13.50 -11.32 18.25
C ILE A 588 13.70 -11.38 19.77
N ALA A 589 12.91 -12.19 20.45
CA ALA A 589 13.01 -12.45 21.88
C ALA A 589 14.40 -12.97 22.27
N LYS A 590 14.90 -13.98 21.54
CA LYS A 590 16.25 -14.51 21.72
C LYS A 590 17.33 -13.45 21.47
N GLY A 591 17.19 -12.66 20.40
CA GLY A 591 18.11 -11.57 20.09
C GLY A 591 18.14 -10.49 21.18
N CYS A 592 16.98 -10.08 21.70
CA CYS A 592 16.89 -9.12 22.80
C CYS A 592 17.54 -9.64 24.08
N LEU A 593 17.32 -10.92 24.39
CA LEU A 593 17.96 -11.58 25.53
C LEU A 593 19.49 -11.63 25.39
N GLU A 594 19.99 -11.98 24.21
CA GLU A 594 21.44 -11.98 23.91
C GLU A 594 22.02 -10.56 23.97
N ALA A 595 21.28 -9.54 23.54
CA ALA A 595 21.68 -8.14 23.59
C ALA A 595 21.54 -7.50 24.98
N GLY A 596 20.79 -8.13 25.89
CA GLY A 596 20.50 -7.58 27.22
C GLY A 596 19.50 -6.42 27.23
N CYS A 597 18.67 -6.27 26.19
CA CYS A 597 17.59 -5.27 26.13
C CYS A 597 16.20 -5.89 26.27
N SER A 598 15.21 -5.06 26.61
CA SER A 598 13.80 -5.48 26.70
C SER A 598 13.06 -5.28 25.39
N LEU A 599 12.31 -6.29 24.94
CA LEU A 599 11.30 -6.11 23.90
C LEU A 599 10.08 -5.44 24.54
N ILE A 600 9.77 -4.19 24.15
CA ILE A 600 8.74 -3.39 24.85
C ILE A 600 7.48 -3.14 24.01
N GLY A 601 7.46 -3.56 22.75
CA GLY A 601 6.32 -3.40 21.86
C GLY A 601 6.71 -3.56 20.40
N GLY A 602 5.76 -3.37 19.51
CA GLY A 602 5.96 -3.50 18.08
C GLY A 602 4.65 -3.38 17.31
N LYS A 603 4.72 -3.41 15.98
CA LYS A 603 3.55 -3.41 15.11
C LYS A 603 3.61 -4.61 14.18
N THR A 604 2.64 -5.51 14.30
CA THR A 604 2.38 -6.52 13.28
C THR A 604 1.23 -6.05 12.38
N ALA A 605 1.45 -5.98 11.08
CA ALA A 605 0.48 -5.51 10.10
C ALA A 605 0.26 -6.55 9.00
N CYS A 606 -1.02 -6.78 8.67
CA CYS A 606 -1.39 -7.52 7.47
C CYS A 606 -1.70 -6.52 6.35
N MET A 607 -1.01 -6.63 5.21
CA MET A 607 -1.14 -5.71 4.08
C MET A 607 -1.35 -6.48 2.76
N PRO A 608 -2.51 -7.15 2.59
CA PRO A 608 -2.83 -7.87 1.36
C PRO A 608 -2.84 -6.91 0.16
N GLY A 609 -2.19 -7.32 -0.93
CA GLY A 609 -2.04 -6.53 -2.16
C GLY A 609 -0.84 -5.58 -2.19
N LEU A 610 -0.13 -5.36 -1.07
CA LEU A 610 1.16 -4.64 -1.06
C LEU A 610 2.34 -5.58 -1.27
N TYR A 611 2.36 -6.73 -0.57
CA TYR A 611 3.37 -7.77 -0.74
C TYR A 611 2.76 -8.98 -1.48
N ALA A 612 3.59 -9.80 -2.14
CA ALA A 612 3.11 -11.06 -2.71
C ALA A 612 2.86 -12.09 -1.59
N ARG A 613 2.06 -13.12 -1.85
CA ARG A 613 1.76 -14.15 -0.84
C ARG A 613 3.05 -14.80 -0.33
N GLY A 614 3.21 -14.88 1.00
CA GLY A 614 4.42 -15.41 1.64
C GLY A 614 5.61 -14.44 1.70
N GLU A 615 5.52 -13.24 1.13
CA GLU A 615 6.49 -12.15 1.35
C GLU A 615 6.14 -11.36 2.61
N PHE A 616 7.18 -10.90 3.32
CA PHE A 616 7.05 -10.07 4.50
C PHE A 616 8.26 -9.15 4.64
N GLU A 617 8.05 -8.01 5.28
CA GLU A 617 9.05 -7.00 5.60
C GLU A 617 9.23 -6.89 7.11
N LEU A 618 10.48 -6.74 7.54
CA LEU A 618 10.86 -6.58 8.93
C LEU A 618 11.72 -5.34 9.11
N ALA A 619 11.30 -4.47 10.03
CA ALA A 619 12.09 -3.35 10.51
C ALA A 619 12.21 -3.38 12.03
N GLY A 620 13.41 -3.05 12.53
CA GLY A 620 13.75 -3.08 13.94
C GLY A 620 14.13 -1.68 14.43
N PHE A 621 13.83 -1.40 15.68
CA PHE A 621 14.15 -0.12 16.32
C PHE A 621 14.77 -0.39 17.69
N ALA A 622 16.06 -0.11 17.85
CA ALA A 622 16.76 -0.24 19.10
C ALA A 622 17.03 1.14 19.72
N VAL A 623 16.78 1.28 21.02
CA VAL A 623 17.18 2.47 21.78
C VAL A 623 18.12 2.04 22.89
N GLY A 624 19.26 2.71 22.97
CA GLY A 624 20.25 2.54 24.04
C GLY A 624 20.57 3.84 24.76
N ALA A 625 21.31 3.73 25.85
CA ALA A 625 21.77 4.87 26.63
C ALA A 625 23.25 4.79 26.96
N VAL A 626 23.86 5.97 27.09
CA VAL A 626 25.23 6.18 27.58
C VAL A 626 25.23 7.37 28.52
N GLU A 627 26.01 7.31 29.61
CA GLU A 627 26.15 8.48 30.49
C GLU A 627 26.90 9.60 29.76
N ARG A 628 26.46 10.86 29.91
CA ARG A 628 27.13 12.00 29.27
C ARG A 628 28.61 12.12 29.63
N SER A 629 28.99 11.68 30.83
CA SER A 629 30.38 11.65 31.29
C SER A 629 31.23 10.57 30.62
N GLN A 630 30.61 9.56 29.99
CA GLN A 630 31.30 8.52 29.24
C GLN A 630 31.59 9.02 27.82
N ILE A 631 32.71 8.57 27.26
CA ILE A 631 33.16 9.02 25.94
C ILE A 631 32.21 8.46 24.88
N ALA A 632 31.49 9.34 24.18
CA ALA A 632 30.74 8.98 22.99
C ALA A 632 31.72 8.60 21.86
N LEU A 633 31.47 7.47 21.22
CA LEU A 633 32.22 7.03 20.05
C LEU A 633 31.56 7.55 18.76
N PRO A 634 32.32 7.77 17.67
CA PRO A 634 33.78 7.66 17.57
C PRO A 634 34.50 8.85 18.23
N ALA A 635 35.53 8.59 19.03
CA ALA A 635 36.36 9.61 19.64
C ALA A 635 37.48 10.07 18.68
N LYS A 636 37.06 10.69 17.58
CA LYS A 636 37.93 11.06 16.43
C LYS A 636 39.17 11.85 16.84
N GLU A 637 39.05 12.74 17.82
CA GLU A 637 40.17 13.56 18.31
C GLU A 637 41.24 12.78 19.06
N ARG A 638 40.93 11.57 19.54
CA ARG A 638 41.89 10.68 20.21
C ARG A 638 42.60 9.76 19.22
N MET A 639 42.16 9.70 17.96
CA MET A 639 42.75 8.83 16.94
C MET A 639 44.05 9.44 16.42
N GLU A 640 45.09 8.62 16.36
CA GLU A 640 46.44 9.06 15.99
C GLU A 640 47.05 8.08 14.98
N ASN A 641 48.03 8.59 14.23
CA ASN A 641 48.82 7.78 13.31
C ASN A 641 49.51 6.63 14.07
N GLY A 642 49.25 5.40 13.63
CA GLY A 642 49.77 4.19 14.21
C GLY A 642 48.84 3.47 15.18
N ASP A 643 47.62 3.98 15.41
CA ASP A 643 46.59 3.22 16.12
C ASP A 643 46.31 1.89 15.41
N VAL A 644 46.01 0.85 16.19
CA VAL A 644 45.81 -0.51 15.69
C VAL A 644 44.34 -0.74 15.40
N ILE A 645 44.06 -1.38 14.28
CA ILE A 645 42.72 -1.79 13.87
C ILE A 645 42.56 -3.29 14.21
N ILE A 646 41.59 -3.59 15.07
CA ILE A 646 41.27 -4.96 15.49
C ILE A 646 39.93 -5.34 14.87
N GLY A 647 39.92 -6.40 14.06
CA GLY A 647 38.71 -7.00 13.51
C GLY A 647 38.24 -8.17 14.37
N ILE A 648 36.95 -8.24 14.65
CA ILE A 648 36.30 -9.32 15.39
C ILE A 648 35.53 -10.18 14.40
N ALA A 649 35.66 -11.50 14.53
CA ALA A 649 35.09 -12.44 13.58
C ALA A 649 33.55 -12.44 13.58
N SER A 650 32.96 -12.55 12.39
CA SER A 650 31.53 -12.80 12.21
C SER A 650 31.20 -14.30 12.30
N ASN A 651 29.90 -14.64 12.37
CA ASN A 651 29.43 -16.02 12.26
C ASN A 651 29.36 -16.51 10.80
N GLY A 652 29.34 -15.59 9.84
CA GLY A 652 29.14 -15.82 8.41
C GLY A 652 28.82 -14.51 7.70
N PHE A 653 27.94 -14.56 6.70
CA PHE A 653 27.35 -13.36 6.09
C PHE A 653 26.45 -12.61 7.08
N HIS A 654 26.58 -11.29 7.13
CA HIS A 654 25.57 -10.43 7.76
C HIS A 654 24.36 -10.26 6.82
N SER A 655 23.26 -9.68 7.30
CA SER A 655 21.98 -9.55 6.56
C SER A 655 22.06 -8.88 5.18
N ASN A 656 23.14 -8.15 4.90
CA ASN A 656 23.36 -7.43 3.64
C ASN A 656 24.03 -8.30 2.55
N GLY A 657 23.75 -8.01 1.27
CA GLY A 657 24.38 -8.69 0.12
C GLY A 657 23.67 -9.96 -0.37
N TYR A 658 22.54 -10.34 0.23
CA TYR A 658 21.80 -11.57 -0.11
C TYR A 658 21.18 -11.57 -1.50
N SER A 659 20.96 -10.41 -2.11
CA SER A 659 20.54 -10.32 -3.52
C SER A 659 21.60 -10.89 -4.46
N LEU A 660 22.88 -10.60 -4.18
CA LEU A 660 24.00 -11.11 -4.96
C LEU A 660 24.20 -12.61 -4.70
N ILE A 661 24.13 -13.05 -3.43
CA ILE A 661 24.17 -14.48 -3.07
C ILE A 661 23.09 -15.26 -3.83
N LYS A 662 21.85 -14.77 -3.81
CA LYS A 662 20.73 -15.37 -4.54
C LYS A 662 21.01 -15.43 -6.04
N SER A 663 21.50 -14.35 -6.65
CA SER A 663 21.83 -14.34 -8.09
C SER A 663 22.90 -15.38 -8.45
N VAL A 664 23.90 -15.58 -7.59
CA VAL A 664 24.93 -16.61 -7.81
C VAL A 664 24.31 -18.00 -7.69
N LEU A 665 23.51 -18.28 -6.65
CA LEU A 665 22.81 -19.56 -6.49
C LEU A 665 21.92 -19.88 -7.70
N ASP A 666 21.11 -18.92 -8.14
CA ASP A 666 20.22 -19.06 -9.29
C ASP A 666 21.02 -19.32 -10.60
N SER A 667 22.17 -18.64 -10.78
CA SER A 667 23.04 -18.84 -11.95
C SER A 667 23.71 -20.22 -11.98
N GLN A 668 24.05 -20.75 -10.80
CA GLN A 668 24.63 -22.07 -10.62
C GLN A 668 23.57 -23.17 -10.56
N ASN A 669 22.28 -22.80 -10.53
CA ASN A 669 21.13 -23.69 -10.41
C ASN A 669 21.24 -24.59 -9.16
N ILE A 670 21.67 -23.98 -8.05
CA ILE A 670 21.80 -24.63 -6.73
C ILE A 670 20.55 -24.31 -5.92
N GLU A 671 19.85 -25.34 -5.48
CA GLU A 671 18.66 -25.23 -4.63
C GLU A 671 19.04 -25.25 -3.14
N LEU A 672 18.15 -24.77 -2.28
CA LEU A 672 18.41 -24.70 -0.82
C LEU A 672 18.58 -26.08 -0.17
N ASN A 673 18.07 -27.13 -0.80
CA ASN A 673 18.17 -28.50 -0.31
C ASN A 673 19.45 -29.22 -0.80
N ASP A 674 20.21 -28.59 -1.70
CA ASP A 674 21.46 -29.16 -2.20
C ASP A 674 22.55 -29.15 -1.13
N PRO A 675 23.52 -30.08 -1.20
CA PRO A 675 24.72 -30.03 -0.37
C PRO A 675 25.41 -28.67 -0.49
N CYS A 676 25.73 -28.05 0.65
CA CYS A 676 26.39 -26.77 0.72
C CYS A 676 27.78 -26.87 0.05
N PRO A 677 28.06 -26.06 -0.99
CA PRO A 677 29.28 -26.23 -1.80
C PRO A 677 30.59 -26.06 -1.01
N TRP A 678 30.59 -25.24 0.04
CA TRP A 678 31.75 -25.02 0.92
C TRP A 678 31.71 -25.87 2.19
N ASN A 679 30.60 -26.56 2.48
CA ASN A 679 30.51 -27.54 3.56
C ASN A 679 29.55 -28.69 3.20
N PRO A 680 30.03 -29.73 2.50
CA PRO A 680 29.19 -30.82 1.97
C PRO A 680 28.41 -31.63 3.03
N LYS A 681 28.73 -31.46 4.32
CA LYS A 681 28.00 -32.09 5.43
C LYS A 681 26.70 -31.35 5.80
N GLN A 682 26.51 -30.16 5.25
CA GLN A 682 25.36 -29.30 5.45
C GLN A 682 24.65 -29.09 4.11
N THR A 683 23.43 -28.56 4.14
CA THR A 683 22.73 -28.07 2.95
C THR A 683 22.83 -26.54 2.87
N VAL A 684 22.50 -25.97 1.72
CA VAL A 684 22.56 -24.53 1.47
C VAL A 684 21.55 -23.74 2.33
N GLY A 685 20.33 -24.25 2.51
CA GLY A 685 19.24 -23.58 3.24
C GLY A 685 18.19 -24.47 3.94
N ASN A 686 18.04 -25.74 3.54
CA ASN A 686 17.06 -26.76 3.99
C ASN A 686 15.59 -26.35 4.24
N GLU A 687 14.66 -26.87 3.42
CA GLU A 687 13.20 -26.82 3.62
C GLU A 687 12.63 -27.89 4.58
N GLN A 688 13.41 -28.91 4.98
CA GLN A 688 12.90 -30.12 5.66
C GLN A 688 13.69 -30.54 6.92
N ALA A 689 14.18 -29.59 7.71
CA ALA A 689 14.78 -29.92 9.00
C ALA A 689 13.68 -30.23 10.04
N THR A 690 13.56 -31.49 10.47
CA THR A 690 12.77 -31.86 11.66
C THR A 690 13.38 -31.25 12.93
N GLU A 691 12.55 -30.95 13.94
CA GLU A 691 12.97 -30.31 15.21
C GLU A 691 14.20 -30.96 15.88
N GLU A 692 14.41 -32.28 15.72
CA GLU A 692 15.59 -32.98 16.27
C GLU A 692 16.89 -32.67 15.52
N LYS A 693 16.85 -32.36 14.22
CA LYS A 693 18.03 -31.99 13.43
C LYS A 693 18.44 -30.52 13.60
N LEU A 694 17.50 -29.61 13.88
CA LEU A 694 17.79 -28.18 14.10
C LEU A 694 18.79 -27.91 15.24
N LYS A 695 18.87 -28.78 16.25
CA LYS A 695 19.75 -28.57 17.42
C LYS A 695 21.23 -28.90 17.18
N SER A 696 21.61 -29.51 16.05
CA SER A 696 22.95 -30.12 15.88
C SER A 696 23.83 -29.57 14.75
N SER A 697 23.32 -28.71 13.85
CA SER A 697 24.14 -27.96 12.89
C SER A 697 23.37 -26.77 12.34
N PRO A 698 23.76 -25.53 12.66
CA PRO A 698 23.09 -24.36 12.10
C PRO A 698 23.40 -24.25 10.60
N ILE A 699 22.35 -23.91 9.84
CA ILE A 699 22.29 -23.85 8.38
C ILE A 699 23.10 -22.65 7.86
N ASN A 700 23.94 -22.85 6.84
CA ASN A 700 25.08 -22.00 6.55
C ASN A 700 24.73 -20.57 6.08
N LEU A 701 23.76 -20.42 5.17
CA LEU A 701 23.30 -19.09 4.71
C LEU A 701 22.30 -18.41 5.66
N LEU A 702 21.76 -19.10 6.65
CA LEU A 702 20.81 -18.52 7.61
C LEU A 702 21.40 -18.43 9.01
N LEU A 703 22.73 -18.49 9.13
CA LEU A 703 23.44 -18.16 10.36
C LEU A 703 23.10 -16.73 10.79
N PRO A 704 22.64 -16.52 12.04
CA PRO A 704 22.34 -15.18 12.52
C PRO A 704 23.59 -14.30 12.58
N THR A 705 23.41 -13.03 12.22
CA THR A 705 24.34 -11.94 12.49
C THR A 705 24.66 -11.93 13.98
N LYS A 706 25.96 -11.88 14.29
CA LYS A 706 26.43 -12.00 15.67
C LYS A 706 26.09 -10.74 16.47
N ILE A 707 25.57 -10.90 17.68
CA ILE A 707 25.34 -9.80 18.63
C ILE A 707 26.59 -9.61 19.50
N TYR A 708 27.21 -8.43 19.47
CA TYR A 708 28.50 -8.18 20.15
C TYR A 708 28.36 -7.49 21.52
N VAL A 709 27.14 -7.21 21.98
CA VAL A 709 26.88 -6.38 23.17
C VAL A 709 27.57 -6.91 24.43
N ASN A 710 27.35 -8.19 24.76
CA ASN A 710 27.96 -8.81 25.95
C ASN A 710 29.50 -8.85 25.90
N THR A 711 30.06 -8.92 24.69
CA THR A 711 31.51 -8.95 24.50
C THR A 711 32.12 -7.57 24.65
N LEU A 712 31.49 -6.55 24.08
CA LEU A 712 32.11 -5.24 23.87
C LEU A 712 31.65 -4.14 24.82
N LEU A 713 30.44 -4.20 25.37
CA LEU A 713 29.90 -3.07 26.14
C LEU A 713 30.81 -2.64 27.30
N GLU A 714 31.30 -3.59 28.10
CA GLU A 714 32.26 -3.30 29.18
C GLU A 714 33.59 -2.74 28.64
N LEU A 715 34.06 -3.27 27.51
CA LEU A 715 35.30 -2.82 26.88
C LEU A 715 35.20 -1.38 26.36
N LEU A 716 34.09 -1.04 25.71
CA LEU A 716 33.83 0.30 25.21
C LEU A 716 33.71 1.30 26.38
N ARG A 717 33.03 0.91 27.46
CA ARG A 717 32.93 1.69 28.71
C ARG A 717 34.26 1.94 29.41
N SER A 718 35.26 1.06 29.21
CA SER A 718 36.62 1.29 29.73
C SER A 718 37.32 2.52 29.15
N GLY A 719 36.81 3.07 28.03
CA GLY A 719 37.36 4.24 27.35
C GLY A 719 38.65 3.96 26.57
N ARG A 720 39.10 2.71 26.49
CA ARG A 720 40.33 2.29 25.79
C ARG A 720 40.17 2.12 24.28
N VAL A 721 38.94 1.96 23.81
CA VAL A 721 38.60 1.95 22.39
C VAL A 721 38.35 3.39 21.93
N LYS A 722 38.90 3.75 20.77
CA LYS A 722 38.80 5.09 20.18
C LYS A 722 37.69 5.18 19.12
N GLY A 723 37.36 4.06 18.48
CA GLY A 723 36.26 3.95 17.51
C GLY A 723 35.83 2.50 17.33
N ALA A 724 34.57 2.30 16.95
CA ALA A 724 34.00 0.99 16.66
C ALA A 724 33.10 1.08 15.43
N ALA A 725 33.18 0.12 14.52
CA ALA A 725 32.34 0.05 13.32
C ALA A 725 31.77 -1.35 13.13
N HIS A 726 30.46 -1.46 13.05
CA HIS A 726 29.76 -2.68 12.67
C HIS A 726 29.86 -2.82 11.14
N ILE A 727 30.34 -3.97 10.67
CA ILE A 727 30.61 -4.18 9.25
C ILE A 727 29.37 -4.79 8.60
N THR A 728 28.58 -3.97 7.92
CA THR A 728 27.31 -4.34 7.29
C THR A 728 27.38 -4.14 5.78
N GLY A 729 26.31 -3.65 5.13
CA GLY A 729 26.36 -3.27 3.73
C GLY A 729 27.44 -2.22 3.48
N GLY A 730 28.13 -2.30 2.34
CA GLY A 730 29.31 -1.48 2.06
C GLY A 730 30.64 -2.07 2.60
N GLY A 731 30.56 -3.21 3.31
CA GLY A 731 31.73 -3.99 3.73
C GLY A 731 32.76 -3.21 4.53
N LEU A 732 34.05 -3.57 4.40
CA LEU A 732 35.13 -2.89 5.13
C LEU A 732 35.38 -1.47 4.59
N VAL A 733 35.14 -1.26 3.30
CA VAL A 733 35.48 -0.01 2.59
C VAL A 733 34.55 1.14 2.97
N ASP A 734 33.25 0.91 3.15
CA ASP A 734 32.31 1.99 3.48
C ASP A 734 32.12 2.20 4.98
N ASN A 735 32.27 1.14 5.80
CA ASN A 735 31.94 1.21 7.22
C ASN A 735 33.08 1.84 8.05
N ILE A 736 34.34 1.51 7.76
CA ILE A 736 35.50 2.04 8.52
C ILE A 736 35.66 3.57 8.35
N PRO A 737 35.50 4.19 7.16
CA PRO A 737 35.62 5.63 6.99
C PRO A 737 34.70 6.47 7.87
N ARG A 738 33.53 5.95 8.22
CA ARG A 738 32.52 6.66 9.04
C ARG A 738 33.09 7.05 10.40
N ILE A 739 34.00 6.24 10.95
CA ILE A 739 34.57 6.42 12.28
C ILE A 739 35.91 7.16 12.30
N LEU A 740 36.57 7.32 11.15
CA LEU A 740 37.86 8.02 11.04
C LEU A 740 37.71 9.56 11.01
N PRO A 741 38.72 10.32 11.49
CA PRO A 741 38.83 11.75 11.23
C PRO A 741 39.16 12.04 9.75
N SER A 742 39.16 13.32 9.36
CA SER A 742 39.46 13.74 7.98
C SER A 742 40.93 13.57 7.58
N ASN A 743 41.85 13.58 8.54
CA ASN A 743 43.29 13.59 8.34
C ASN A 743 43.96 12.21 8.45
N LEU A 744 43.19 11.13 8.58
CA LEU A 744 43.70 9.76 8.73
C LEU A 744 42.96 8.80 7.79
N ILE A 745 43.67 7.76 7.38
CA ILE A 745 43.19 6.63 6.57
C ILE A 745 43.34 5.32 7.35
N ALA A 746 42.55 4.30 7.02
CA ALA A 746 42.73 2.95 7.52
C ALA A 746 43.50 2.12 6.50
N LYS A 747 44.60 1.51 6.94
CA LYS A 747 45.37 0.57 6.14
C LYS A 747 45.11 -0.85 6.63
N ILE A 748 44.46 -1.65 5.81
CA ILE A 748 43.97 -3.00 6.14
C ILE A 748 44.75 -4.05 5.36
N ASP A 749 45.27 -5.07 6.04
CA ASP A 749 46.00 -6.18 5.43
C ASP A 749 45.16 -7.46 5.51
N MET A 750 44.63 -7.90 4.37
CA MET A 750 43.75 -9.08 4.29
C MET A 750 44.47 -10.41 4.50
N SER A 751 45.80 -10.44 4.53
CA SER A 751 46.56 -11.66 4.84
C SER A 751 46.53 -12.02 6.34
N THR A 752 46.02 -11.12 7.19
CA THR A 752 46.07 -11.24 8.65
C THR A 752 44.93 -12.09 9.24
N TRP A 753 43.91 -12.45 8.45
CA TRP A 753 42.88 -13.41 8.84
C TRP A 753 42.53 -14.34 7.67
N PRO A 754 42.09 -15.58 7.94
CA PRO A 754 41.60 -16.46 6.90
C PRO A 754 40.22 -16.00 6.41
N ILE A 755 40.06 -15.83 5.11
CA ILE A 755 38.76 -15.58 4.49
C ILE A 755 37.93 -16.87 4.60
N PRO A 756 36.72 -16.82 5.19
CA PRO A 756 35.91 -18.02 5.33
C PRO A 756 35.49 -18.62 3.96
N ASP A 757 35.36 -19.94 3.93
CA ASP A 757 35.15 -20.71 2.69
C ASP A 757 33.87 -20.29 1.94
N GLU A 758 32.85 -19.82 2.64
CA GLU A 758 31.61 -19.31 2.06
C GLU A 758 31.82 -18.07 1.18
N PHE A 759 32.75 -17.17 1.54
CA PHE A 759 33.06 -15.98 0.75
C PHE A 759 33.94 -16.34 -0.45
N LEU A 760 34.91 -17.25 -0.25
CA LEU A 760 35.75 -17.74 -1.35
C LEU A 760 34.92 -18.47 -2.41
N TRP A 761 34.02 -19.36 -1.97
CA TRP A 761 33.11 -20.02 -2.90
C TRP A 761 32.24 -19.03 -3.66
N LEU A 762 31.67 -18.03 -2.97
CA LEU A 762 30.79 -17.05 -3.60
C LEU A 762 31.55 -16.22 -4.65
N ALA A 763 32.76 -15.77 -4.34
CA ALA A 763 33.62 -15.04 -5.25
C ALA A 763 33.92 -15.85 -6.53
N SER A 764 34.31 -17.11 -6.34
CA SER A 764 34.63 -18.02 -7.44
C SER A 764 33.40 -18.38 -8.29
N ALA A 765 32.31 -18.82 -7.67
CA ALA A 765 31.09 -19.26 -8.35
C ALA A 765 30.34 -18.11 -9.03
N GLY A 766 30.42 -16.90 -8.48
CA GLY A 766 29.83 -15.69 -9.05
C GLY A 766 30.73 -14.94 -10.01
N SER A 767 32.01 -15.33 -10.15
CA SER A 767 33.03 -14.52 -10.83
C SER A 767 33.09 -13.08 -10.30
N ILE A 768 32.92 -12.91 -8.98
CA ILE A 768 32.90 -11.61 -8.31
C ILE A 768 34.33 -11.22 -7.97
N SER A 769 34.74 -10.00 -8.34
CA SER A 769 36.08 -9.52 -8.04
C SER A 769 36.33 -9.39 -6.54
N ALA A 770 37.57 -9.58 -6.09
CA ALA A 770 37.95 -9.42 -4.68
C ALA A 770 37.60 -8.00 -4.15
N SER A 771 37.73 -6.98 -5.00
CA SER A 771 37.33 -5.60 -4.66
C SER A 771 35.83 -5.49 -4.38
N GLU A 772 34.99 -6.06 -5.24
CA GLU A 772 33.55 -6.08 -5.04
C GLU A 772 33.15 -6.87 -3.81
N MET A 773 33.82 -8.01 -3.53
CA MET A 773 33.57 -8.80 -2.32
C MET A 773 33.75 -7.97 -1.04
N VAL A 774 34.81 -7.18 -0.94
CA VAL A 774 35.10 -6.38 0.27
C VAL A 774 34.26 -5.10 0.36
N ASN A 775 33.69 -4.64 -0.76
CA ASN A 775 32.73 -3.55 -0.82
C ASN A 775 31.32 -3.99 -0.45
N VAL A 776 30.96 -5.25 -0.68
CA VAL A 776 29.59 -5.73 -0.42
C VAL A 776 29.51 -6.45 0.93
N PHE A 777 30.52 -7.25 1.25
CA PHE A 777 30.48 -8.21 2.34
C PHE A 777 31.48 -7.91 3.46
N ASN A 778 31.24 -8.53 4.61
CA ASN A 778 32.08 -8.44 5.79
C ASN A 778 33.35 -9.31 5.72
N CYS A 779 33.43 -10.24 4.76
CA CYS A 779 34.58 -11.12 4.51
C CYS A 779 35.16 -11.78 5.79
N GLY A 780 34.27 -12.18 6.71
CA GLY A 780 34.63 -12.82 7.98
C GLY A 780 34.86 -11.89 9.17
N ILE A 781 34.84 -10.56 8.99
CA ILE A 781 35.00 -9.56 10.07
C ILE A 781 33.68 -8.85 10.31
N GLY A 782 33.02 -9.09 11.44
CA GLY A 782 31.72 -8.48 11.72
C GLY A 782 31.78 -7.15 12.49
N MET A 783 32.85 -6.89 13.25
CA MET A 783 33.03 -5.64 13.99
C MET A 783 34.50 -5.20 13.96
N VAL A 784 34.75 -3.90 13.83
CA VAL A 784 36.09 -3.31 13.82
C VAL A 784 36.26 -2.35 14.98
N LEU A 785 37.39 -2.42 15.68
CA LEU A 785 37.77 -1.52 16.77
C LEU A 785 39.06 -0.78 16.42
N ILE A 786 39.11 0.53 16.67
CA ILE A 786 40.34 1.35 16.62
C ILE A 786 40.86 1.53 18.04
N VAL A 787 42.09 1.10 18.29
CA VAL A 787 42.69 1.02 19.63
C VAL A 787 44.07 1.68 19.64
N GLY A 788 44.35 2.45 20.70
CA GLY A 788 45.68 3.02 20.90
C GLY A 788 46.72 1.93 21.16
N ARG A 789 47.94 2.08 20.61
CA ARG A 789 49.03 1.07 20.74
C ARG A 789 49.25 0.57 22.17
N LYS A 790 49.17 1.46 23.16
CA LYS A 790 49.33 1.15 24.59
C LYS A 790 48.19 0.32 25.20
N ASP A 791 47.01 0.39 24.59
CA ASP A 791 45.79 -0.24 25.08
C ASP A 791 45.50 -1.60 24.41
N VAL A 792 46.21 -1.92 23.32
CA VAL A 792 46.07 -3.18 22.59
C VAL A 792 46.17 -4.41 23.50
N PRO A 793 47.19 -4.56 24.38
CA PRO A 793 47.28 -5.77 25.23
C PRO A 793 46.08 -5.97 26.15
N TYR A 794 45.48 -4.88 26.63
CA TYR A 794 44.28 -4.94 27.46
C TYR A 794 43.06 -5.38 26.65
N VAL A 795 42.88 -4.80 25.45
CA VAL A 795 41.77 -5.16 24.56
C VAL A 795 41.86 -6.62 24.14
N GLU A 796 43.05 -7.10 23.77
CA GLU A 796 43.26 -8.50 23.43
C GLU A 796 42.95 -9.44 24.59
N ALA A 797 43.44 -9.14 25.80
CA ALA A 797 43.16 -9.94 26.99
C ALA A 797 41.66 -9.98 27.32
N HIS A 798 40.94 -8.86 27.16
CA HIS A 798 39.49 -8.78 27.35
C HIS A 798 38.74 -9.67 26.36
N LEU A 799 39.09 -9.61 25.07
CA LEU A 799 38.47 -10.44 24.02
C LEU A 799 38.78 -11.93 24.24
N GLN A 800 40.02 -12.27 24.60
CA GLN A 800 40.44 -13.65 24.93
C GLN A 800 39.67 -14.21 26.14
N SER A 801 39.45 -13.40 27.19
CA SER A 801 38.72 -13.83 28.39
C SER A 801 37.27 -14.24 28.12
N ARG A 802 36.72 -13.81 26.98
CA ARG A 802 35.36 -14.11 26.52
C ARG A 802 35.33 -15.11 25.37
N SER A 803 36.46 -15.75 25.06
CA SER A 803 36.60 -16.69 23.94
C SER A 803 36.22 -16.08 22.59
N GLU A 804 36.41 -14.77 22.43
CA GLU A 804 36.09 -14.06 21.20
C GLU A 804 37.22 -14.22 20.18
N ARG A 805 36.88 -14.48 18.90
CA ARG A 805 37.87 -14.61 17.84
C ARG A 805 38.11 -13.24 17.20
N PHE A 806 39.36 -12.79 17.20
CA PHE A 806 39.74 -11.49 16.66
C PHE A 806 41.10 -11.53 15.96
N PHE A 807 41.37 -10.50 15.16
CA PHE A 807 42.58 -10.36 14.35
C PHE A 807 43.05 -8.91 14.38
N LYS A 808 44.36 -8.68 14.31
CA LYS A 808 44.92 -7.36 14.05
C LYS A 808 44.94 -7.16 12.54
N ILE A 809 43.91 -6.46 12.05
CA ILE A 809 43.65 -6.37 10.60
C ILE A 809 44.38 -5.21 9.93
N GLY A 810 44.98 -4.30 10.70
CA GLY A 810 45.63 -3.14 10.12
C GLY A 810 46.01 -2.05 11.10
N THR A 811 46.34 -0.88 10.55
CA THR A 811 46.71 0.32 11.30
C THR A 811 46.08 1.58 10.69
N VAL A 812 45.86 2.59 11.53
CA VAL A 812 45.46 3.92 11.10
C VAL A 812 46.71 4.71 10.71
N GLU A 813 46.74 5.31 9.52
CA GLU A 813 47.90 6.04 8.98
C GLU A 813 47.52 7.44 8.50
N LYS A 814 48.51 8.31 8.30
CA LYS A 814 48.31 9.57 7.56
C LYS A 814 48.29 9.27 6.04
N PRO A 815 47.46 9.97 5.26
CA PRO A 815 47.47 9.85 3.81
C PRO A 815 48.87 10.15 3.26
N LYS A 816 49.33 9.37 2.27
CA LYS A 816 50.57 9.68 1.55
C LYS A 816 50.33 10.91 0.67
N ILE A 817 50.94 12.04 1.03
CA ILE A 817 50.94 13.22 0.16
C ILE A 817 52.00 12.97 -0.90
N ASP A 818 51.59 12.62 -2.12
CA ASP A 818 52.52 12.60 -3.25
C ASP A 818 52.83 14.04 -3.66
N SER A 819 54.11 14.41 -3.61
CA SER A 819 54.56 15.81 -3.65
C SER A 819 54.47 16.51 -5.01
N THR A 820 53.71 15.97 -5.98
CA THR A 820 53.73 16.43 -7.37
C THR A 820 52.44 17.05 -7.92
N GLU A 821 51.29 16.99 -7.22
CA GLU A 821 50.07 17.66 -7.71
C GLU A 821 49.44 18.56 -6.65
N LYS A 822 49.91 19.80 -6.61
CA LYS A 822 49.15 20.92 -6.04
C LYS A 822 48.21 21.46 -7.11
N SER A 823 46.98 20.96 -7.18
CA SER A 823 45.87 21.71 -7.79
C SER A 823 44.56 21.44 -7.06
N GLU A 824 43.96 22.54 -6.57
CA GLU A 824 42.52 22.76 -6.36
C GLU A 824 41.80 21.80 -5.39
N LEU A 825 41.95 22.09 -4.10
CA LEU A 825 41.22 21.43 -3.00
C LEU A 825 39.82 22.03 -2.81
N GLU A 826 38.82 21.46 -3.47
CA GLU A 826 37.43 21.40 -2.97
C GLU A 826 36.63 20.19 -3.50
N HIS A 827 37.33 19.09 -3.82
CA HIS A 827 36.70 17.77 -4.01
C HIS A 827 37.33 16.76 -3.04
N VAL A 828 36.50 16.26 -2.13
CA VAL A 828 36.87 15.31 -1.08
C VAL A 828 37.23 13.98 -1.74
N ASP A 829 38.50 13.61 -1.62
CA ASP A 829 39.04 12.33 -2.06
C ASP A 829 38.29 11.16 -1.38
N HIS A 830 37.72 10.26 -2.17
CA HIS A 830 36.71 9.30 -1.73
C HIS A 830 37.27 8.02 -1.07
N ASN A 831 38.60 7.78 -1.08
CA ASN A 831 39.17 6.54 -0.56
C ASN A 831 39.93 6.71 0.76
N LYS A 832 39.23 6.54 1.89
CA LYS A 832 39.83 6.54 3.25
C LYS A 832 40.31 5.16 3.73
N VAL A 833 40.16 4.12 2.93
CA VAL A 833 40.63 2.75 3.23
C VAL A 833 41.59 2.30 2.15
N GLU A 834 42.81 1.92 2.55
CA GLU A 834 43.78 1.24 1.71
C GLU A 834 43.78 -0.25 2.07
N ILE A 835 43.57 -1.12 1.09
CA ILE A 835 43.58 -2.58 1.28
C ILE A 835 44.85 -3.17 0.67
N GLU A 836 45.61 -3.90 1.47
CA GLU A 836 46.78 -4.68 1.05
C GLU A 836 46.46 -6.18 0.98
N ASN A 837 47.19 -6.88 0.10
CA ASN A 837 47.11 -8.33 -0.09
C ASN A 837 45.71 -8.86 -0.47
N LEU A 838 44.86 -8.01 -1.05
CA LEU A 838 43.48 -8.34 -1.44
C LEU A 838 43.42 -9.56 -2.38
N GLU A 839 44.10 -9.48 -3.53
CA GLU A 839 44.11 -10.58 -4.51
C GLU A 839 44.71 -11.86 -3.94
N VAL A 840 45.74 -11.75 -3.09
CA VAL A 840 46.40 -12.90 -2.47
C VAL A 840 45.47 -13.61 -1.49
N ALA A 841 44.63 -12.87 -0.76
CA ALA A 841 43.66 -13.44 0.18
C ALA A 841 42.58 -14.26 -0.56
N PHE A 842 42.18 -13.85 -1.76
CA PHE A 842 41.18 -14.55 -2.59
C PHE A 842 41.78 -15.58 -3.56
N GLN A 843 43.10 -15.60 -3.82
CA GLN A 843 43.75 -16.64 -4.63
C GLN A 843 43.60 -18.08 -4.08
N GLN A 844 43.14 -18.26 -2.83
CA GLN A 844 42.83 -19.58 -2.27
C GLN A 844 41.54 -20.21 -2.82
N GLU A 845 40.74 -19.48 -3.60
CA GLU A 845 39.52 -19.95 -4.29
C GLU A 845 39.71 -21.27 -5.05
N ASN A 846 40.88 -21.45 -5.67
CA ASN A 846 41.20 -22.65 -6.48
C ASN A 846 41.26 -23.97 -5.69
N ARG A 847 41.17 -23.96 -4.34
CA ARG A 847 41.14 -25.19 -3.53
C ARG A 847 39.76 -25.83 -3.39
N LEU A 848 38.66 -25.08 -3.52
CA LEU A 848 37.30 -25.59 -3.29
C LEU A 848 36.61 -26.08 -4.58
N VAL A 849 37.04 -25.60 -5.75
CA VAL A 849 36.45 -25.85 -7.07
C VAL A 849 36.66 -27.25 -7.70
N PRO A 850 37.58 -28.15 -7.26
CA PRO A 850 37.75 -29.45 -7.95
C PRO A 850 36.59 -30.44 -7.80
N THR A 851 35.65 -30.24 -6.86
CA THR A 851 34.76 -31.35 -6.42
C THR A 851 33.43 -31.46 -7.19
N LEU A 852 33.02 -30.43 -7.95
CA LEU A 852 31.71 -30.43 -8.64
C LEU A 852 31.79 -30.63 -10.16
N LEU A 853 32.85 -30.15 -10.82
CA LEU A 853 33.01 -30.24 -12.28
C LEU A 853 33.16 -31.69 -12.80
N ASN A 854 33.78 -32.59 -12.02
CA ASN A 854 34.06 -33.96 -12.47
C ASN A 854 32.94 -34.97 -12.17
N ALA A 855 32.01 -34.68 -11.27
CA ALA A 855 30.93 -35.62 -10.93
C ALA A 855 29.75 -35.56 -11.92
N ASN A 856 29.44 -34.37 -12.45
CA ASN A 856 28.26 -34.17 -13.32
C ASN A 856 28.48 -34.55 -14.79
N HIS A 857 29.72 -34.56 -15.29
CA HIS A 857 29.96 -34.92 -16.70
C HIS A 857 29.68 -36.39 -17.03
N MET A 858 29.64 -37.29 -16.03
CA MET A 858 29.50 -38.74 -16.25
C MET A 858 28.03 -39.24 -16.33
N ASN A 859 27.03 -38.39 -16.10
CA ASN A 859 25.61 -38.80 -16.00
C ASN A 859 24.63 -38.00 -16.88
N ARG A 860 25.11 -37.14 -17.80
CA ARG A 860 24.23 -36.36 -18.67
C ARG A 860 23.63 -37.22 -19.77
N LYS A 861 22.35 -37.00 -20.05
CA LYS A 861 21.63 -37.67 -21.15
C LYS A 861 21.90 -37.00 -22.48
N ARG A 862 22.09 -37.81 -23.53
CA ARG A 862 22.43 -37.34 -24.87
C ARG A 862 21.18 -36.95 -25.65
N VAL A 863 21.10 -35.70 -26.10
CA VAL A 863 19.91 -35.14 -26.77
C VAL A 863 20.24 -34.68 -28.18
N ALA A 864 19.35 -34.97 -29.14
CA ALA A 864 19.40 -34.40 -30.47
C ALA A 864 18.28 -33.38 -30.70
N VAL A 865 18.57 -32.34 -31.47
CA VAL A 865 17.59 -31.30 -31.84
C VAL A 865 17.36 -31.31 -33.35
N LEU A 866 16.09 -31.41 -33.76
CA LEU A 866 15.69 -31.36 -35.17
C LEU A 866 15.12 -29.96 -35.49
N ILE A 867 15.60 -29.33 -36.56
CA ILE A 867 15.23 -27.96 -36.96
C ILE A 867 14.91 -27.83 -38.45
N SER A 868 14.13 -26.81 -38.83
CA SER A 868 13.95 -26.40 -40.25
C SER A 868 14.29 -24.93 -40.52
N GLY A 869 14.64 -24.14 -39.50
CA GLY A 869 14.71 -22.68 -39.61
C GLY A 869 15.79 -22.03 -38.74
N SER A 870 15.48 -20.85 -38.18
CA SER A 870 16.46 -19.96 -37.51
C SER A 870 17.09 -20.47 -36.21
N GLY A 871 16.59 -21.56 -35.64
CA GLY A 871 17.17 -22.23 -34.47
C GLY A 871 17.07 -21.52 -33.12
N SER A 872 16.13 -20.58 -32.89
CA SER A 872 16.04 -19.87 -31.59
C SER A 872 15.79 -20.80 -30.40
N ASN A 873 14.85 -21.73 -30.55
CA ASN A 873 14.51 -22.70 -29.50
C ASN A 873 15.66 -23.69 -29.30
N MET A 874 16.35 -24.06 -30.38
CA MET A 874 17.56 -24.88 -30.34
C MET A 874 18.70 -24.18 -29.56
N LEU A 875 18.96 -22.90 -29.81
CA LEU A 875 19.97 -22.15 -29.05
C LEU A 875 19.66 -22.11 -27.56
N SER A 876 18.38 -21.89 -27.20
CA SER A 876 17.97 -21.92 -25.81
C SER A 876 18.21 -23.28 -25.15
N LEU A 877 17.97 -24.38 -25.88
CA LEU A 877 18.29 -25.74 -25.42
C LEU A 877 19.81 -25.97 -25.26
N ILE A 878 20.62 -25.49 -26.22
CA ILE A 878 22.09 -25.59 -26.18
C ILE A 878 22.66 -24.80 -25.00
N HIS A 879 22.28 -23.53 -24.83
CA HIS A 879 22.75 -22.70 -23.73
C HIS A 879 22.35 -23.31 -22.37
N SER A 880 21.14 -23.85 -22.26
CA SER A 880 20.71 -24.54 -21.05
C SER A 880 21.54 -25.80 -20.78
N SER A 881 21.91 -26.55 -21.83
CA SER A 881 22.74 -27.76 -21.71
C SER A 881 24.17 -27.49 -21.23
N LYS A 882 24.70 -26.28 -21.50
CA LYS A 882 26.04 -25.85 -21.08
C LYS A 882 26.14 -25.50 -19.59
N LYS A 883 25.02 -25.35 -18.88
CA LYS A 883 25.02 -25.07 -17.43
C LYS A 883 25.60 -26.25 -16.64
N THR A 884 26.32 -25.99 -15.55
CA THR A 884 26.98 -27.02 -14.71
C THR A 884 25.99 -28.06 -14.16
N ALA A 885 24.77 -27.64 -13.83
CA ALA A 885 23.70 -28.48 -13.28
C ALA A 885 22.81 -29.17 -14.33
N SER A 886 23.02 -28.93 -15.62
CA SER A 886 22.19 -29.57 -16.67
C SER A 886 22.31 -31.09 -16.59
N VAL A 887 21.17 -31.79 -16.60
CA VAL A 887 21.13 -33.26 -16.67
C VAL A 887 21.22 -33.81 -18.10
N TYR A 888 21.32 -32.93 -19.10
CA TYR A 888 21.46 -33.31 -20.49
C TYR A 888 22.56 -32.53 -21.22
N GLU A 889 22.99 -33.08 -22.35
CA GLU A 889 23.88 -32.43 -23.32
C GLU A 889 23.28 -32.53 -24.73
N ILE A 890 23.41 -31.47 -25.51
CA ILE A 890 23.05 -31.51 -26.94
C ILE A 890 24.24 -32.08 -27.70
N VAL A 891 24.04 -33.22 -28.37
CA VAL A 891 25.13 -33.92 -29.09
C VAL A 891 25.00 -33.89 -30.60
N LEU A 892 23.82 -33.53 -31.12
CA LEU A 892 23.55 -33.51 -32.55
C LEU A 892 22.42 -32.54 -32.89
N VAL A 893 22.61 -31.73 -33.93
CA VAL A 893 21.55 -30.96 -34.56
C VAL A 893 21.33 -31.46 -35.98
N ILE A 894 20.10 -31.89 -36.29
CA ILE A 894 19.73 -32.35 -37.64
C ILE A 894 18.81 -31.31 -38.29
N SER A 895 19.15 -30.86 -39.49
CA SER A 895 18.26 -30.02 -40.31
C SER A 895 17.76 -30.75 -41.54
N ASN A 896 16.47 -30.59 -41.85
CA ASN A 896 15.90 -31.04 -43.13
C ASN A 896 16.04 -30.01 -44.27
N VAL A 897 16.63 -28.85 -43.97
CA VAL A 897 16.86 -27.73 -44.89
C VAL A 897 18.34 -27.38 -44.85
N GLU A 898 19.03 -27.51 -45.98
CA GLU A 898 20.47 -27.25 -46.11
C GLU A 898 20.84 -25.79 -45.78
N THR A 899 19.98 -24.84 -46.14
CA THR A 899 20.20 -23.40 -45.94
C THR A 899 19.68 -22.87 -44.59
N ALA A 900 19.35 -23.74 -43.63
CA ALA A 900 18.84 -23.32 -42.33
C ALA A 900 19.91 -22.57 -41.53
N SER A 901 19.67 -21.29 -41.22
CA SER A 901 20.61 -20.48 -40.42
C SER A 901 20.83 -20.99 -39.00
N GLY A 902 19.98 -21.89 -38.50
CA GLY A 902 20.20 -22.59 -37.24
C GLY A 902 21.42 -23.52 -37.24
N LEU A 903 21.84 -24.06 -38.40
CA LEU A 903 23.04 -24.93 -38.48
C LEU A 903 24.31 -24.16 -38.12
N LEU A 904 24.52 -22.98 -38.72
CA LEU A 904 25.66 -22.11 -38.42
C LEU A 904 25.73 -21.74 -36.94
N LYS A 905 24.57 -21.44 -36.34
CA LYS A 905 24.48 -21.10 -34.91
C LYS A 905 24.80 -22.29 -33.99
N ALA A 906 24.50 -23.51 -34.40
CA ALA A 906 24.87 -24.70 -33.65
C ALA A 906 26.39 -24.95 -33.73
N GLU A 907 26.98 -24.74 -34.90
CA GLU A 907 28.43 -24.83 -35.11
C GLU A 907 29.20 -23.77 -34.31
N GLU A 908 28.70 -22.52 -34.25
CA GLU A 908 29.25 -21.45 -33.40
C GLU A 908 29.24 -21.81 -31.90
N GLU A 909 28.34 -22.71 -31.49
CA GLU A 909 28.22 -23.20 -30.12
C GLU A 909 28.94 -24.55 -29.91
N ASP A 910 29.79 -24.99 -30.84
CA ASP A 910 30.55 -26.25 -30.84
C ASP A 910 29.67 -27.52 -30.82
N ILE A 911 28.50 -27.48 -31.45
CA ILE A 911 27.58 -28.63 -31.56
C ILE A 911 27.68 -29.27 -32.95
N GLU A 912 27.75 -30.60 -33.00
CA GLU A 912 27.78 -31.34 -34.26
C GLU A 912 26.47 -31.19 -35.05
N THR A 913 26.58 -30.85 -36.34
CA THR A 913 25.45 -30.64 -37.24
C THR A 913 25.38 -31.72 -38.33
N SER A 914 24.18 -32.01 -38.82
CA SER A 914 23.96 -32.91 -39.96
C SER A 914 22.77 -32.47 -40.80
N ILE A 915 22.89 -32.64 -42.12
CA ILE A 915 21.87 -32.26 -43.08
C ILE A 915 21.24 -33.53 -43.65
N VAL A 916 19.93 -33.67 -43.49
CA VAL A 916 19.16 -34.76 -44.10
C VAL A 916 18.10 -34.13 -44.99
N SER A 917 18.38 -33.94 -46.28
CA SER A 917 17.38 -33.41 -47.21
C SER A 917 16.29 -34.45 -47.50
N HIS A 918 15.06 -33.97 -47.63
CA HIS A 918 13.87 -34.73 -48.04
C HIS A 918 13.63 -34.67 -49.56
N GLU A 919 14.38 -33.84 -50.30
CA GLU A 919 14.22 -33.70 -51.74
C GLU A 919 14.66 -34.97 -52.47
N GLY A 920 13.79 -35.51 -53.33
CA GLY A 920 14.09 -36.68 -54.15
C GLY A 920 14.16 -38.02 -53.42
N LYS A 921 13.73 -38.10 -52.15
CA LYS A 921 13.72 -39.34 -51.34
C LYS A 921 12.30 -39.78 -50.99
N SER A 922 12.10 -41.08 -50.79
CA SER A 922 10.88 -41.58 -50.13
C SER A 922 10.84 -41.12 -48.67
N LEU A 923 9.66 -41.15 -48.03
CA LEU A 923 9.53 -40.79 -46.62
C LEU A 923 10.33 -41.78 -45.75
N GLU A 924 10.30 -43.05 -46.14
CA GLU A 924 11.03 -44.14 -45.50
C GLU A 924 12.54 -43.91 -45.56
N ASP A 925 13.10 -43.62 -46.73
CA ASP A 925 14.56 -43.37 -46.89
C ASP A 925 15.00 -42.12 -46.12
N PHE A 926 14.15 -41.09 -46.05
CA PHE A 926 14.42 -39.86 -45.31
C PHE A 926 14.47 -40.12 -43.80
N GLU A 927 13.49 -40.83 -43.25
CA GLU A 927 13.42 -41.11 -41.82
C GLU A 927 14.43 -42.17 -41.36
N GLU A 928 14.76 -43.15 -42.21
CA GLU A 928 15.81 -44.13 -41.93
C GLU A 928 17.17 -43.45 -41.77
N GLN A 929 17.47 -42.41 -42.57
CA GLN A 929 18.69 -41.62 -42.41
C GLN A 929 18.71 -40.84 -41.09
N ILE A 930 17.59 -40.23 -40.68
CA ILE A 930 17.48 -39.57 -39.38
C ILE A 930 17.70 -40.59 -38.25
N GLN A 931 17.02 -41.73 -38.30
CA GLN A 931 17.13 -42.79 -37.31
C GLN A 931 18.58 -43.31 -37.18
N ASN A 932 19.25 -43.52 -38.31
CA ASN A 932 20.64 -43.98 -38.34
C ASN A 932 21.59 -42.96 -37.71
N LEU A 933 21.41 -41.67 -37.99
CA LEU A 933 22.20 -40.60 -37.36
C LEU A 933 21.98 -40.57 -35.84
N LEU A 934 20.73 -40.55 -35.39
CA LEU A 934 20.38 -40.54 -33.97
C LEU A 934 20.99 -41.76 -33.23
N THR A 935 20.91 -42.94 -33.85
CA THR A 935 21.48 -44.19 -33.30
C THR A 935 23.01 -44.13 -33.25
N SER A 936 23.66 -43.65 -34.32
CA SER A 936 25.12 -43.54 -34.40
C SER A 936 25.72 -42.62 -33.34
N LYS A 937 24.96 -41.61 -32.91
CA LYS A 937 25.35 -40.64 -31.88
C LYS A 937 24.86 -41.00 -30.48
N GLN A 938 24.32 -42.21 -30.29
CA GLN A 938 23.81 -42.70 -29.00
C GLN A 938 22.81 -41.73 -28.36
N VAL A 939 21.94 -41.14 -29.18
CA VAL A 939 20.93 -40.18 -28.69
C VAL A 939 19.90 -40.93 -27.84
N GLU A 940 19.53 -40.32 -26.71
CA GLU A 940 18.53 -40.84 -25.77
C GLU A 940 17.21 -40.10 -25.84
N PHE A 941 17.22 -38.80 -26.16
CA PHE A 941 16.02 -37.97 -26.32
C PHE A 941 16.11 -37.09 -27.57
N VAL A 942 14.94 -36.77 -28.16
CA VAL A 942 14.84 -35.97 -29.39
C VAL A 942 13.93 -34.76 -29.16
N CYS A 943 14.39 -33.58 -29.53
CA CYS A 943 13.61 -32.34 -29.46
C CYS A 943 13.30 -31.81 -30.85
N LEU A 944 12.03 -31.63 -31.18
CA LEU A 944 11.60 -30.95 -32.40
C LEU A 944 11.52 -29.44 -32.12
N ALA A 945 12.44 -28.65 -32.68
CA ALA A 945 12.53 -27.20 -32.47
C ALA A 945 12.18 -26.45 -33.77
N GLY A 946 10.89 -26.42 -34.10
CA GLY A 946 10.41 -25.86 -35.36
C GLY A 946 10.78 -26.73 -36.56
N PHE A 947 10.66 -28.05 -36.40
CA PHE A 947 10.86 -29.04 -37.46
C PHE A 947 9.58 -29.20 -38.28
N ASN A 948 9.49 -28.49 -39.41
CA ASN A 948 8.26 -28.30 -40.19
C ASN A 948 7.98 -29.49 -41.13
N ARG A 949 7.97 -30.72 -40.60
CA ARG A 949 7.66 -31.95 -41.34
C ARG A 949 6.83 -32.89 -40.48
N THR A 950 5.83 -33.52 -41.11
CA THR A 950 5.11 -34.64 -40.50
C THR A 950 6.01 -35.86 -40.50
N LEU A 951 6.13 -36.53 -39.36
CA LEU A 951 6.87 -37.78 -39.18
C LEU A 951 5.92 -38.98 -39.31
N SER A 952 6.43 -40.12 -39.78
CA SER A 952 5.66 -41.36 -39.85
C SER A 952 5.49 -42.01 -38.47
N ASP A 953 4.46 -42.84 -38.36
CA ASP A 953 4.20 -43.65 -37.16
C ASP A 953 5.41 -44.52 -36.80
N TRP A 954 6.17 -44.99 -37.78
CA TRP A 954 7.35 -45.83 -37.55
C TRP A 954 8.43 -45.08 -36.75
N LEU A 955 8.79 -43.86 -37.18
CA LEU A 955 9.82 -43.08 -36.50
C LEU A 955 9.32 -42.60 -35.13
N VAL A 956 8.08 -42.12 -35.04
CA VAL A 956 7.52 -41.67 -33.75
C VAL A 956 7.48 -42.80 -32.73
N ASN A 957 7.08 -44.02 -33.13
CA ASN A 957 7.04 -45.18 -32.24
C ASN A 957 8.43 -45.62 -31.75
N ASN A 958 9.49 -45.43 -32.54
CA ASN A 958 10.87 -45.70 -32.11
C ASN A 958 11.34 -44.76 -30.97
N TRP A 959 10.72 -43.59 -30.85
CA TRP A 959 11.06 -42.57 -29.85
C TRP A 959 9.91 -42.25 -28.90
N LEU A 960 8.96 -43.17 -28.75
CA LEU A 960 7.76 -42.96 -27.93
C LEU A 960 8.15 -42.65 -26.47
N GLY A 961 7.66 -41.53 -25.95
CA GLY A 961 7.99 -41.02 -24.62
C GLY A 961 9.40 -40.41 -24.48
N LYS A 962 10.18 -40.37 -25.56
CA LYS A 962 11.54 -39.80 -25.63
C LYS A 962 11.67 -38.66 -26.64
N MET A 963 10.61 -38.39 -27.40
CA MET A 963 10.53 -37.29 -28.36
C MET A 963 9.55 -36.22 -27.86
N ILE A 964 10.00 -34.97 -27.81
CA ILE A 964 9.19 -33.83 -27.38
C ILE A 964 9.20 -32.73 -28.45
N SER A 965 8.14 -31.93 -28.47
CA SER A 965 7.97 -30.80 -29.38
C SER A 965 7.38 -29.61 -28.65
N ILE A 966 7.51 -28.42 -29.24
CA ILE A 966 6.89 -27.18 -28.76
C ILE A 966 5.97 -26.60 -29.82
N HIS A 967 4.75 -26.23 -29.42
CA HIS A 967 3.75 -25.59 -30.29
C HIS A 967 3.50 -24.14 -29.84
N PRO A 968 3.44 -23.15 -30.77
CA PRO A 968 3.20 -21.73 -30.45
C PRO A 968 1.72 -21.41 -30.13
N SER A 969 1.04 -22.28 -29.41
CA SER A 969 -0.30 -22.05 -28.84
C SER A 969 -0.50 -22.86 -27.57
N LEU A 970 -1.50 -22.48 -26.77
CA LEU A 970 -2.00 -23.28 -25.65
C LEU A 970 -2.85 -24.44 -26.17
N LEU A 971 -2.20 -25.54 -26.59
CA LEU A 971 -2.91 -26.74 -27.05
C LEU A 971 -3.94 -27.20 -25.99
N PRO A 972 -5.14 -27.63 -26.42
CA PRO A 972 -5.56 -27.92 -27.79
C PRO A 972 -6.03 -26.71 -28.62
N MET A 973 -5.91 -25.47 -28.12
CA MET A 973 -6.33 -24.27 -28.86
C MET A 973 -5.42 -23.97 -30.05
N PHE A 974 -6.02 -23.53 -31.16
CA PHE A 974 -5.32 -23.03 -32.36
C PHE A 974 -4.25 -23.99 -32.93
N ARG A 975 -4.58 -25.27 -33.10
CA ARG A 975 -3.70 -26.26 -33.75
C ARG A 975 -3.29 -25.85 -35.17
N GLY A 976 -2.11 -26.28 -35.59
CA GLY A 976 -1.65 -26.14 -36.96
C GLY A 976 -0.77 -24.92 -37.22
N PRO A 977 -0.52 -24.55 -38.49
CA PRO A 977 0.67 -23.81 -38.87
C PRO A 977 0.64 -22.28 -38.63
N ARG A 978 -0.50 -21.70 -38.25
CA ARG A 978 -0.64 -20.25 -38.02
C ARG A 978 -1.38 -19.91 -36.72
N PRO A 979 -0.87 -20.35 -35.55
CA PRO A 979 -1.58 -20.22 -34.28
C PRO A 979 -1.79 -18.77 -33.85
N HIS A 980 -0.79 -17.90 -34.04
CA HIS A 980 -0.88 -16.48 -33.67
C HIS A 980 -1.96 -15.74 -34.46
N LYS A 981 -2.04 -15.99 -35.77
CA LYS A 981 -3.09 -15.41 -36.62
C LYS A 981 -4.49 -15.86 -36.18
N CYS A 982 -4.64 -17.15 -35.86
CA CYS A 982 -5.91 -17.68 -35.36
C CYS A 982 -6.29 -17.07 -34.01
N ALA A 983 -5.33 -16.89 -33.10
CA ALA A 983 -5.56 -16.23 -31.81
C ALA A 983 -6.05 -14.78 -31.99
N LEU A 984 -5.40 -14.00 -32.85
CA LEU A 984 -5.82 -12.62 -33.15
C LEU A 984 -7.21 -12.56 -33.80
N GLN A 985 -7.48 -13.43 -34.78
CA GLN A 985 -8.78 -13.49 -35.44
C GLN A 985 -9.91 -13.94 -34.52
N ALA A 986 -9.63 -14.81 -33.56
CA ALA A 986 -10.59 -15.24 -32.54
C ALA A 986 -10.86 -14.16 -31.49
N GLY A 987 -10.06 -13.08 -31.45
CA GLY A 987 -10.20 -12.00 -30.47
C GLY A 987 -9.92 -12.43 -29.04
N VAL A 988 -9.21 -13.54 -28.82
CA VAL A 988 -8.86 -14.00 -27.46
C VAL A 988 -7.90 -13.01 -26.80
N ARG A 989 -7.92 -12.95 -25.47
CA ARG A 989 -7.02 -12.09 -24.68
C ARG A 989 -5.83 -12.83 -24.09
N ILE A 990 -5.74 -14.14 -24.32
CA ILE A 990 -4.67 -15.01 -23.83
C ILE A 990 -4.25 -15.96 -24.97
N SER A 991 -2.94 -16.09 -25.18
CA SER A 991 -2.28 -17.08 -26.04
C SER A 991 -1.09 -17.67 -25.26
N GLY A 992 -0.16 -18.37 -25.91
CA GLY A 992 0.98 -18.98 -25.22
C GLY A 992 1.69 -20.05 -26.03
N CYS A 993 2.42 -20.93 -25.36
CA CYS A 993 3.05 -22.10 -25.97
C CYS A 993 2.85 -23.36 -25.12
N THR A 994 2.96 -24.51 -25.77
CA THR A 994 2.83 -25.83 -25.15
C THR A 994 4.02 -26.70 -25.52
N VAL A 995 4.70 -27.29 -24.54
CA VAL A 995 5.64 -28.39 -24.74
C VAL A 995 4.93 -29.71 -24.47
N TYR A 996 5.05 -30.68 -25.38
CA TYR A 996 4.30 -31.95 -25.33
C TYR A 996 5.12 -33.11 -25.89
N PHE A 997 4.77 -34.34 -25.51
CA PHE A 997 5.33 -35.56 -26.10
C PHE A 997 4.82 -35.72 -27.54
N VAL A 998 5.69 -36.10 -28.47
CA VAL A 998 5.28 -36.32 -29.87
C VAL A 998 4.52 -37.64 -29.99
N GLU A 999 3.38 -37.61 -30.69
CA GLU A 999 2.54 -38.75 -31.02
C GLU A 999 2.32 -38.79 -32.55
N ALA A 1000 1.88 -39.93 -33.09
CA ALA A 1000 1.59 -40.12 -34.51
C ALA A 1000 0.58 -39.10 -35.07
N SER A 1001 -0.37 -38.68 -34.24
CA SER A 1001 -1.31 -37.61 -34.56
C SER A 1001 -0.70 -36.25 -34.17
N ASN A 1002 -0.67 -35.32 -35.13
CA ASN A 1002 -0.10 -33.98 -34.93
C ASN A 1002 -0.79 -33.23 -33.77
N ASP A 1003 0.02 -32.67 -32.86
CA ASP A 1003 -0.40 -31.81 -31.75
C ASP A 1003 -1.43 -32.43 -30.78
N THR A 1004 -1.41 -33.76 -30.60
CA THR A 1004 -2.30 -34.47 -29.67
C THR A 1004 -1.62 -35.14 -28.49
N GLY A 1005 -0.30 -35.11 -28.41
CA GLY A 1005 0.41 -35.83 -27.35
C GLY A 1005 0.33 -35.17 -25.98
N GLY A 1006 0.71 -35.93 -24.96
CA GLY A 1006 0.64 -35.53 -23.56
C GLY A 1006 1.36 -34.21 -23.30
N ILE A 1007 0.64 -33.23 -22.76
CA ILE A 1007 1.14 -31.90 -22.42
C ILE A 1007 2.09 -32.01 -21.22
N ILE A 1008 3.33 -31.56 -21.40
CA ILE A 1008 4.37 -31.56 -20.36
C ILE A 1008 4.28 -30.25 -19.57
N LEU A 1009 4.48 -29.11 -20.24
CA LEU A 1009 4.36 -27.78 -19.66
C LEU A 1009 3.65 -26.83 -20.63
N GLN A 1010 2.95 -25.83 -20.09
CA GLN A 1010 2.36 -24.72 -20.83
C GLN A 1010 2.67 -23.41 -20.12
N ASP A 1011 2.77 -22.34 -20.91
CA ASP A 1011 2.89 -21.00 -20.36
C ASP A 1011 2.18 -20.00 -21.28
N SER A 1012 1.65 -18.94 -20.70
CA SER A 1012 0.69 -18.04 -21.34
C SER A 1012 1.22 -16.62 -21.51
N VAL A 1013 0.71 -15.93 -22.52
CA VAL A 1013 0.98 -14.51 -22.77
C VAL A 1013 -0.33 -13.78 -23.04
N ALA A 1014 -0.41 -12.52 -22.59
CA ALA A 1014 -1.53 -11.66 -22.90
C ALA A 1014 -1.59 -11.34 -24.40
N VAL A 1015 -2.80 -11.17 -24.95
CA VAL A 1015 -3.03 -10.64 -26.30
C VAL A 1015 -3.64 -9.24 -26.14
N HIS A 1016 -2.91 -8.22 -26.55
CA HIS A 1016 -3.28 -6.81 -26.49
C HIS A 1016 -4.16 -6.41 -27.69
N PRO A 1017 -4.99 -5.35 -27.55
CA PRO A 1017 -5.89 -4.91 -28.60
C PRO A 1017 -5.20 -4.54 -29.93
N ASP A 1018 -3.98 -3.99 -29.87
CA ASP A 1018 -3.25 -3.49 -31.03
C ASP A 1018 -2.15 -4.46 -31.52
N ASP A 1019 -2.22 -5.74 -31.10
CA ASP A 1019 -1.21 -6.72 -31.49
C ASP A 1019 -1.24 -7.05 -32.98
N SER A 1020 -0.04 -7.05 -33.57
CA SER A 1020 0.22 -7.68 -34.87
C SER A 1020 0.57 -9.16 -34.69
N GLU A 1021 0.50 -9.95 -35.78
CA GLU A 1021 0.96 -11.35 -35.76
C GLU A 1021 2.43 -11.45 -35.32
N GLN A 1022 3.25 -10.46 -35.66
CA GLN A 1022 4.67 -10.40 -35.30
C GLN A 1022 4.89 -10.08 -33.81
N SER A 1023 4.18 -9.09 -33.25
CA SER A 1023 4.32 -8.70 -31.84
C SER A 1023 3.81 -9.79 -30.87
N LEU A 1024 2.76 -10.51 -31.26
CA LEU A 1024 2.31 -11.69 -30.53
C LEU A 1024 3.32 -12.84 -30.66
N ARG A 1025 3.84 -13.09 -31.86
CA ARG A 1025 4.87 -14.11 -32.10
C ARG A 1025 6.12 -13.89 -31.26
N ASP A 1026 6.61 -12.65 -31.19
CA ASP A 1026 7.83 -12.33 -30.44
C ASP A 1026 7.65 -12.54 -28.93
N ARG A 1027 6.47 -12.20 -28.39
CA ARG A 1027 6.13 -12.47 -26.98
C ARG A 1027 5.98 -13.95 -26.68
N VAL A 1028 5.28 -14.72 -27.54
CA VAL A 1028 5.20 -16.17 -27.37
C VAL A 1028 6.59 -16.81 -27.45
N LYS A 1029 7.42 -16.38 -28.40
CA LYS A 1029 8.79 -16.89 -28.59
C LYS A 1029 9.71 -16.63 -27.41
N ALA A 1030 9.55 -15.51 -26.70
CA ALA A 1030 10.28 -15.24 -25.46
C ALA A 1030 9.96 -16.29 -24.38
N VAL A 1031 8.69 -16.69 -24.28
CA VAL A 1031 8.23 -17.73 -23.36
C VAL A 1031 8.68 -19.13 -23.82
N GLU A 1032 8.62 -19.43 -25.11
CA GLU A 1032 9.13 -20.70 -25.68
C GLU A 1032 10.60 -20.97 -25.30
N ASN A 1033 11.46 -19.95 -25.40
CA ASN A 1033 12.88 -20.04 -25.08
C ASN A 1033 13.13 -20.40 -23.60
N VAL A 1034 12.19 -20.09 -22.70
CA VAL A 1034 12.28 -20.40 -21.27
C VAL A 1034 11.63 -21.75 -20.96
N LEU A 1035 10.45 -22.01 -21.55
CA LEU A 1035 9.64 -23.19 -21.24
C LEU A 1035 10.27 -24.47 -21.78
N TYR A 1036 10.85 -24.42 -22.98
CA TYR A 1036 11.31 -25.63 -23.66
C TYR A 1036 12.47 -26.33 -22.95
N PRO A 1037 13.55 -25.63 -22.53
CA PRO A 1037 14.63 -26.28 -21.79
C PRO A 1037 14.18 -26.83 -20.43
N LYS A 1038 13.27 -26.13 -19.74
CA LYS A 1038 12.69 -26.60 -18.47
C LYS A 1038 11.93 -27.92 -18.64
N ALA A 1039 11.09 -28.00 -19.68
CA ALA A 1039 10.34 -29.21 -19.98
C ALA A 1039 11.27 -30.38 -20.31
N LEU A 1040 12.33 -30.15 -21.10
CA LEU A 1040 13.33 -31.17 -21.40
C LEU A 1040 14.03 -31.67 -20.12
N GLU A 1041 14.43 -30.76 -19.22
CA GLU A 1041 15.08 -31.10 -17.96
C GLU A 1041 14.22 -32.07 -17.12
N HIS A 1042 12.92 -31.79 -16.99
CA HIS A 1042 11.98 -32.66 -16.25
C HIS A 1042 11.79 -34.03 -16.92
N VAL A 1043 11.70 -34.08 -18.25
CA VAL A 1043 11.58 -35.33 -19.00
C VAL A 1043 12.84 -36.18 -18.82
N VAL A 1044 14.01 -35.56 -18.90
CA VAL A 1044 15.31 -36.22 -18.76
C VAL A 1044 15.54 -36.73 -17.34
N ARG A 1045 15.12 -35.96 -16.31
CA ARG A 1045 15.14 -36.39 -14.90
C ARG A 1045 14.16 -37.51 -14.59
N GLY A 1046 13.15 -37.71 -15.43
CA GLY A 1046 12.05 -38.65 -15.19
C GLY A 1046 10.99 -38.12 -14.23
N ASP A 1047 10.97 -36.80 -13.99
CA ASP A 1047 9.93 -36.12 -13.19
C ASP A 1047 8.57 -36.21 -13.90
N VAL A 1048 8.58 -36.28 -15.23
CA VAL A 1048 7.40 -36.43 -16.08
C VAL A 1048 7.64 -37.48 -17.15
N VAL A 1049 6.69 -38.41 -17.29
CA VAL A 1049 6.78 -39.53 -18.23
C VAL A 1049 5.51 -39.63 -19.06
N ARG A 1050 5.66 -40.13 -20.29
CA ARG A 1050 4.52 -40.47 -21.15
C ARG A 1050 3.91 -41.79 -20.66
N HIS A 1051 2.63 -41.76 -20.30
CA HIS A 1051 1.88 -42.94 -19.85
C HIS A 1051 1.14 -43.61 -21.01
N ASN A 1052 0.66 -44.84 -20.80
CA ASN A 1052 0.06 -45.68 -21.84
C ASN A 1052 -1.24 -45.10 -22.44
N ASP A 1053 -1.90 -44.19 -21.75
CA ASP A 1053 -3.09 -43.46 -22.20
C ASP A 1053 -2.75 -42.26 -23.11
N GLY A 1054 -1.48 -42.07 -23.48
CA GLY A 1054 -1.01 -40.97 -24.32
C GLY A 1054 -0.86 -39.63 -23.59
N LYS A 1055 -1.04 -39.61 -22.25
CA LYS A 1055 -0.92 -38.41 -21.43
C LYS A 1055 0.44 -38.33 -20.73
N ALA A 1056 0.82 -37.12 -20.32
CA ALA A 1056 1.97 -36.90 -19.45
C ALA A 1056 1.55 -37.12 -17.98
N HIS A 1057 2.33 -37.90 -17.24
CA HIS A 1057 2.12 -38.16 -15.82
C HIS A 1057 3.35 -37.70 -15.04
N TRP A 1058 3.13 -36.87 -14.02
CA TRP A 1058 4.18 -36.35 -13.16
C TRP A 1058 4.42 -37.29 -11.98
N THR A 1059 5.66 -37.75 -11.82
CA THR A 1059 6.12 -38.56 -10.68
C THR A 1059 6.49 -37.69 -9.48
N LYS A 1060 6.87 -36.43 -9.76
CA LYS A 1060 7.01 -35.33 -8.79
C LYS A 1060 6.32 -34.10 -9.38
N LEU A 1061 5.41 -33.48 -8.62
CA LEU A 1061 4.79 -32.23 -9.08
C LEU A 1061 5.87 -31.15 -9.20
N PRO A 1062 5.92 -30.40 -10.32
CA PRO A 1062 6.79 -29.24 -10.41
C PRO A 1062 6.31 -28.22 -9.38
N THR A 1063 7.24 -27.69 -8.56
CA THR A 1063 6.99 -26.51 -7.75
C THR A 1063 6.82 -25.34 -8.71
N THR A 1064 5.61 -25.11 -9.17
CA THR A 1064 5.32 -24.00 -10.07
C THR A 1064 5.26 -22.71 -9.27
N ASP A 1065 6.26 -21.85 -9.47
CA ASP A 1065 6.16 -20.40 -9.31
C ASP A 1065 5.14 -19.89 -10.34
N HIS A 1066 3.84 -19.97 -10.04
CA HIS A 1066 2.85 -19.25 -10.84
C HIS A 1066 2.53 -17.92 -10.17
N LYS A 1067 2.96 -16.84 -10.85
CA LYS A 1067 2.51 -15.46 -10.69
C LYS A 1067 1.05 -15.30 -11.09
#